data_AF-A0A199VUG0-F1
#
_entry.id   AF-A0A199VUG0-F1
#
_cell.length_a   1.000
_cell.length_b   1.000
_cell.length_c   1.000
_cell.angle_alpha   90.00
_cell.angle_beta   90.00
_cell.angle_gamma   90.00
#
_symmetry.space_group_name_H-M   'P 1'
#
loop_
_entity.id
_entity.type
_entity.pdbx_description
1 polymer ?
#
loop_
_entity_poly.entity_id
_entity_poly.type
_entity_poly.pdbx_seq_one_letter_code
_entity_poly.pdbx_strand_id
1 'polypeptide(L)'
;MAGAERTAQVLCIGTADTKLEELRFLADRVGSDLSAFSKGFSLKVQVSIIDVSTSKNKMPSLDDIPFVPREAILSCYLGTVEQSSFELPDDRGEAVAVMSKALTCFLNKTYEEGILLGAIGLGGSGGTALLSPAFGSLPLGVPKLIVSTVASGQTQPYIGTSDLVLFPSVVDICGVNNVSRVILSNAGAAFAGMVVGKLLASDESSEMSKRPTVGLTMFGVTTPCVNAVKERLRQEGYETLVFHATGVGGKAMEELVRGGYIQGVLDITTTEVADYIVGGIMACDSTRFDAIIEKKIPLVLSIGALDMVNFGPRDTIPTIFAHRKIHIHNEQVSLMRTSVEENKKFAQFIANKLNKSSSRITVCLPQKGVSALDAPGKSFYDPEATSVLIDELDKLIEKSEERQVVILPYHINDPEFANALVDSFLKMEAKINKSTTPRRSAVLAQKQKMNVKEFVSEGNISDDRSIWRTPVDFPHAKPETLRRTRAILHELKQEVNKGIPIIGAGAGTGISAKFEEAGGVDLIVLYNSGRFRMAGRGSLAGLLPFADANAVVLDMANEVLPVVKRVPVLAGVCATDPFRRMDYFLKQLEAIGFAGVQNFPTVGLFDGNFRQNLEETGMGYSLEVEMIHRAHNVGFVTTPYAFNQEEAVAMAKAGADIIVAHMGLTTSGSIGAKTTVTLDDSVVRVQAIADAAVGVNPNIIVLCHGGPISGPREAEFILKSTKGVHGFYGASSMERLPVEQAITTTVKEYKCISIKRD
;
A
#
# COMPACT_ATOMS: atom_id res chain seq x y z
N MET A 1 -12.88 10.82 46.63
CA MET A 1 -14.10 10.12 46.19
C MET A 1 -13.67 8.82 45.54
N ALA A 2 -14.37 7.73 45.86
CA ALA A 2 -14.04 6.35 45.50
C ALA A 2 -13.89 6.16 43.98
N GLY A 3 -13.00 5.24 43.60
CA GLY A 3 -12.71 4.90 42.21
C GLY A 3 -13.94 4.37 41.49
N ALA A 4 -14.48 5.16 40.58
CA ALA A 4 -15.32 4.64 39.51
C ALA A 4 -14.41 3.83 38.56
N GLU A 5 -14.74 2.56 38.32
CA GLU A 5 -14.15 1.78 37.23
C GLU A 5 -14.27 2.58 35.94
N ARG A 6 -13.13 3.06 35.42
CA ARG A 6 -13.11 3.82 34.16
C ARG A 6 -13.43 2.85 33.03
N THR A 7 -14.62 2.98 32.45
CA THR A 7 -15.11 2.11 31.38
C THR A 7 -14.49 2.55 30.05
N ALA A 8 -13.84 1.62 29.35
CA ALA A 8 -13.29 1.88 28.03
C ALA A 8 -14.42 2.14 27.02
N GLN A 9 -14.28 3.15 26.18
CA GLN A 9 -15.36 3.61 25.30
C GLN A 9 -14.90 3.89 23.87
N VAL A 10 -15.84 3.73 22.93
CA VAL A 10 -15.75 4.24 21.56
C VAL A 10 -16.81 5.32 21.36
N LEU A 11 -16.47 6.31 20.52
CA LEU A 11 -17.34 7.46 20.29
C LEU A 11 -17.91 7.42 18.87
N CYS A 12 -19.24 7.52 18.75
CA CYS A 12 -19.96 7.69 17.50
C CYS A 12 -20.37 9.16 17.36
N ILE A 13 -19.79 9.89 16.41
CA ILE A 13 -19.79 11.37 16.40
C ILE A 13 -20.46 11.89 15.13
N GLY A 14 -21.41 12.82 15.27
CA GLY A 14 -22.08 13.44 14.13
C GLY A 14 -22.97 14.63 14.52
N THR A 15 -23.44 15.37 13.52
CA THR A 15 -24.39 16.47 13.71
C THR A 15 -25.80 15.90 13.86
N ALA A 16 -26.23 15.65 15.10
CA ALA A 16 -27.47 14.96 15.40
C ALA A 16 -28.72 15.73 14.93
N ASP A 17 -28.70 17.07 14.95
CA ASP A 17 -29.74 17.94 14.41
C ASP A 17 -30.15 17.66 12.95
N THR A 18 -29.27 17.03 12.17
CA THR A 18 -29.49 16.73 10.75
C THR A 18 -29.36 15.25 10.40
N LYS A 19 -28.69 14.45 11.26
CA LYS A 19 -28.30 13.07 10.97
C LYS A 19 -28.48 12.12 12.16
N LEU A 20 -29.41 12.40 13.06
CA LEU A 20 -29.64 11.58 14.26
C LEU A 20 -29.96 10.12 13.88
N GLU A 21 -30.80 9.90 12.88
CA GLU A 21 -31.25 8.56 12.49
C GLU A 21 -30.07 7.70 12.03
N GLU A 22 -29.21 8.24 11.16
CA GLU A 22 -28.05 7.56 10.61
C GLU A 22 -26.94 7.39 11.66
N LEU A 23 -26.74 8.39 12.53
CA LEU A 23 -25.79 8.34 13.63
C LEU A 23 -26.17 7.26 14.65
N ARG A 24 -27.46 7.17 14.98
CA ARG A 24 -27.99 6.13 15.85
C ARG A 24 -27.85 4.75 15.21
N PHE A 25 -28.21 4.60 13.94
CA PHE A 25 -28.02 3.35 13.20
C PHE A 25 -26.56 2.89 13.22
N LEU A 26 -25.61 3.81 13.01
CA LEU A 26 -24.19 3.52 13.06
C LEU A 26 -23.75 3.09 14.47
N ALA A 27 -24.19 3.78 15.52
CA ALA A 27 -23.85 3.46 16.90
C ALA A 27 -24.39 2.09 17.32
N ASP A 28 -25.65 1.79 16.98
CA ASP A 28 -26.27 0.48 17.24
C ASP A 28 -25.48 -0.65 16.55
N ARG A 29 -25.07 -0.41 15.30
CA ARG A 29 -24.25 -1.38 14.56
C ARG A 29 -22.89 -1.60 15.23
N VAL A 30 -22.18 -0.54 15.57
CA VAL A 30 -20.87 -0.61 16.23
C VAL A 30 -20.97 -1.38 17.54
N GLY A 31 -21.98 -1.10 18.37
CA GLY A 31 -22.20 -1.84 19.62
C GLY A 31 -22.47 -3.32 19.41
N SER A 32 -23.28 -3.67 18.40
CA SER A 32 -23.57 -5.06 18.03
C SER A 32 -22.32 -5.80 17.54
N ASP A 33 -21.54 -5.18 16.65
CA ASP A 33 -20.33 -5.78 16.08
C ASP A 33 -19.21 -5.90 17.12
N LEU A 34 -19.01 -4.90 17.99
CA LEU A 34 -18.07 -5.01 19.12
C LEU A 34 -18.41 -6.20 20.01
N SER A 35 -19.69 -6.38 20.34
CA SER A 35 -20.16 -7.51 21.15
C SER A 35 -19.98 -8.85 20.43
N ALA A 36 -20.19 -8.88 19.11
CA ALA A 36 -20.01 -10.09 18.30
C ALA A 36 -18.54 -10.49 18.18
N PHE A 37 -17.63 -9.53 17.99
CA PHE A 37 -16.20 -9.76 17.79
C PHE A 37 -15.43 -9.99 19.10
N SER A 38 -15.97 -9.55 20.24
CA SER A 38 -15.35 -9.73 21.57
C SER A 38 -15.80 -10.99 22.32
N LYS A 39 -16.51 -11.93 21.66
CA LYS A 39 -16.95 -13.20 22.28
C LYS A 39 -15.75 -13.96 22.88
N GLY A 40 -15.70 -14.02 24.20
CA GLY A 40 -14.61 -14.65 24.97
C GLY A 40 -13.77 -13.67 25.81
N PHE A 41 -14.02 -12.36 25.73
CA PHE A 41 -13.31 -11.32 26.49
C PHE A 41 -14.18 -10.71 27.60
N SER A 42 -13.58 -10.38 28.75
CA SER A 42 -14.27 -9.75 29.89
C SER A 42 -14.38 -8.23 29.81
N LEU A 43 -13.76 -7.58 28.82
CA LEU A 43 -13.71 -6.12 28.72
C LEU A 43 -14.98 -5.59 28.03
N LYS A 44 -15.83 -4.90 28.78
CA LYS A 44 -17.04 -4.25 28.25
C LYS A 44 -16.67 -2.90 27.64
N VAL A 45 -16.84 -2.77 26.32
CA VAL A 45 -16.65 -1.50 25.61
C VAL A 45 -17.98 -0.74 25.55
N GLN A 46 -18.00 0.48 26.08
CA GLN A 46 -19.15 1.37 26.00
C GLN A 46 -19.17 2.10 24.64
N VAL A 47 -20.35 2.21 24.04
CA VAL A 47 -20.57 3.05 22.85
C VAL A 47 -21.33 4.29 23.27
N SER A 48 -20.78 5.47 22.95
CA SER A 48 -21.39 6.76 23.26
C SER A 48 -21.64 7.57 21.99
N ILE A 49 -22.82 8.15 21.85
CA ILE A 49 -23.13 9.11 20.78
C ILE A 49 -22.68 10.51 21.23
N ILE A 50 -21.94 11.20 20.37
CA ILE A 50 -21.49 12.57 20.59
C ILE A 50 -22.14 13.48 19.56
N ASP A 51 -22.90 14.46 20.04
CA ASP A 51 -23.50 15.49 19.20
C ASP A 51 -22.54 16.67 19.00
N VAL A 52 -22.33 17.03 17.73
CA VAL A 52 -21.53 18.18 17.30
C VAL A 52 -22.33 19.14 16.42
N SER A 53 -23.65 19.17 16.57
CA SER A 53 -24.54 20.07 15.85
C SER A 53 -24.26 21.54 16.13
N THR A 54 -24.26 22.33 15.05
CA THR A 54 -23.95 23.77 15.09
C THR A 54 -25.17 24.66 14.89
N SER A 55 -26.36 24.11 14.61
CA SER A 55 -27.60 24.91 14.44
C SER A 55 -28.15 25.42 15.79
N LYS A 56 -29.21 26.22 15.83
CA LYS A 56 -29.81 26.65 17.11
C LYS A 56 -30.68 25.56 17.77
N ASN A 57 -30.97 24.48 17.07
CA ASN A 57 -31.83 23.40 17.58
C ASN A 57 -31.10 22.59 18.65
N LYS A 58 -31.72 22.44 19.82
CA LYS A 58 -31.23 21.57 20.89
C LYS A 58 -31.79 20.16 20.72
N MET A 59 -30.92 19.17 20.82
CA MET A 59 -31.31 17.77 20.77
C MET A 59 -31.79 17.29 22.15
N PRO A 60 -32.91 16.54 22.23
CA PRO A 60 -33.30 15.87 23.46
C PRO A 60 -32.27 14.80 23.85
N SER A 61 -32.21 14.45 25.13
CA SER A 61 -31.41 13.30 25.58
C SER A 61 -31.93 12.01 24.94
N LEU A 62 -31.02 11.09 24.68
CA LEU A 62 -31.35 9.71 24.32
C LEU A 62 -31.24 8.88 25.60
N ASP A 63 -32.36 8.33 26.07
CA ASP A 63 -32.40 7.60 27.35
C ASP A 63 -31.86 6.17 27.23
N ASP A 64 -31.70 5.67 26.00
CA ASP A 64 -31.37 4.28 25.67
C ASP A 64 -29.90 4.05 25.26
N ILE A 65 -29.16 5.11 24.97
CA ILE A 65 -27.73 5.06 24.64
C ILE A 65 -26.99 6.25 25.27
N PRO A 66 -25.78 6.07 25.84
CA PRO A 66 -25.01 7.19 26.37
C PRO A 66 -24.84 8.30 25.33
N PHE A 67 -25.34 9.50 25.64
CA PHE A 67 -25.38 10.63 24.73
C PHE A 67 -24.68 11.84 25.37
N VAL A 68 -23.72 12.42 24.65
CA VAL A 68 -23.02 13.64 25.05
C VAL A 68 -23.52 14.79 24.17
N PRO A 69 -24.22 15.78 24.76
CA PRO A 69 -24.72 16.91 24.00
C PRO A 69 -23.58 17.86 23.63
N ARG A 70 -23.77 18.63 22.55
CA ARG A 70 -22.79 19.61 22.06
C ARG A 70 -22.32 20.62 23.12
N GLU A 71 -23.16 20.96 24.10
CA GLU A 71 -22.81 21.92 25.16
C GLU A 71 -21.65 21.38 26.02
N ALA A 72 -21.60 20.06 26.23
CA ALA A 72 -20.49 19.42 26.92
C ALA A 72 -19.19 19.49 26.09
N ILE A 73 -19.29 19.39 24.75
CA ILE A 73 -18.14 19.52 23.85
C ILE A 73 -17.61 20.96 23.87
N LEU A 74 -18.49 21.96 23.75
CA LEU A 74 -18.12 23.37 23.82
C LEU A 74 -17.51 23.76 25.17
N SER A 75 -18.00 23.19 26.27
CA SER A 75 -17.48 23.47 27.62
C SER A 75 -16.01 23.07 27.79
N CYS A 76 -15.52 22.09 27.02
CA CYS A 76 -14.11 21.68 27.04
C CYS A 76 -13.20 22.70 26.37
N TYR A 77 -13.73 23.55 25.50
CA TYR A 77 -12.99 24.57 24.77
C TYR A 77 -12.92 25.92 25.50
N LEU A 78 -14.01 26.31 26.16
CA LEU A 78 -14.20 27.67 26.70
C LEU A 78 -13.70 27.88 28.15
N GLY A 79 -13.16 26.83 28.79
CA GLY A 79 -12.80 26.90 30.21
C GLY A 79 -14.02 27.16 31.13
N THR A 80 -13.80 27.32 32.43
CA THR A 80 -14.89 27.45 33.42
C THR A 80 -15.49 28.86 33.54
N VAL A 81 -14.93 29.87 32.87
CA VAL A 81 -15.27 31.29 33.12
C VAL A 81 -16.24 31.87 32.08
N GLU A 82 -16.34 31.31 30.86
CA GLU A 82 -17.21 31.80 29.76
C GLU A 82 -18.43 30.90 29.48
N GLN A 83 -18.77 30.00 30.41
CA GLN A 83 -19.71 28.88 30.17
C GLN A 83 -21.19 29.25 29.98
N SER A 84 -21.65 30.42 30.40
CA SER A 84 -23.09 30.71 30.49
C SER A 84 -23.69 31.44 29.29
N SER A 85 -22.90 31.88 28.29
CA SER A 85 -23.43 32.69 27.17
C SER A 85 -22.70 32.56 25.83
N PHE A 86 -21.85 31.56 25.61
CA PHE A 86 -21.16 31.42 24.33
C PHE A 86 -22.12 30.90 23.25
N GLU A 87 -22.46 31.76 22.30
CA GLU A 87 -23.20 31.40 21.10
C GLU A 87 -22.23 31.11 19.94
N LEU A 88 -22.49 30.03 19.20
CA LEU A 88 -21.76 29.76 17.97
C LEU A 88 -22.03 30.88 16.95
N PRO A 89 -21.05 31.22 16.09
CA PRO A 89 -21.26 32.16 15.00
C PRO A 89 -22.47 31.79 14.13
N ASP A 90 -23.18 32.80 13.62
CA ASP A 90 -24.30 32.54 12.69
C ASP A 90 -23.80 32.02 11.33
N ASP A 91 -22.55 32.31 10.94
CA ASP A 91 -21.94 31.70 9.76
C ASP A 91 -21.64 30.21 10.00
N ARG A 92 -22.15 29.36 9.09
CA ARG A 92 -22.03 27.90 9.22
C ARG A 92 -20.58 27.44 9.18
N GLY A 93 -19.73 28.04 8.35
CA GLY A 93 -18.32 27.66 8.23
C GLY A 93 -17.54 27.98 9.50
N GLU A 94 -17.74 29.18 10.05
CA GLU A 94 -17.14 29.59 11.32
C GLU A 94 -17.62 28.73 12.49
N ALA A 95 -18.93 28.45 12.57
CA ALA A 95 -19.49 27.57 13.60
C ALA A 95 -18.90 26.15 13.55
N VAL A 96 -18.75 25.59 12.34
CA VAL A 96 -18.10 24.29 12.12
C VAL A 96 -16.64 24.33 12.57
N ALA A 97 -15.90 25.40 12.29
CA ALA A 97 -14.51 25.53 12.70
C ALA A 97 -14.35 25.62 14.22
N VAL A 98 -15.22 26.37 14.91
CA VAL A 98 -15.23 26.45 16.39
C VAL A 98 -15.57 25.10 16.99
N MET A 99 -16.62 24.44 16.50
CA MET A 99 -17.02 23.12 17.00
C MET A 99 -15.95 22.06 16.75
N SER A 100 -15.26 22.10 15.60
CA SER A 100 -14.13 21.20 15.30
C SER A 100 -13.01 21.36 16.33
N LYS A 101 -12.62 22.59 16.68
CA LYS A 101 -11.62 22.85 17.74
C LYS A 101 -12.07 22.37 19.11
N ALA A 102 -13.35 22.55 19.44
CA ALA A 102 -13.91 22.07 20.69
C ALA A 102 -13.90 20.54 20.77
N LEU A 103 -14.27 19.87 19.67
CA LEU A 103 -14.20 18.42 19.56
C LEU A 103 -12.75 17.92 19.68
N THR A 104 -11.78 18.58 19.06
CA THR A 104 -10.34 18.25 19.22
C THR A 104 -9.92 18.28 20.70
N CYS A 105 -10.28 19.33 21.43
CA CYS A 105 -9.98 19.43 22.86
C CYS A 105 -10.63 18.28 23.66
N PHE A 106 -11.91 18.01 23.39
CA PHE A 106 -12.65 16.94 24.04
C PHE A 106 -12.03 15.55 23.78
N LEU A 107 -11.70 15.24 22.52
CA LEU A 107 -11.11 13.94 22.15
C LEU A 107 -9.74 13.74 22.78
N ASN A 108 -8.87 14.75 22.75
CA ASN A 108 -7.54 14.67 23.35
C ASN A 108 -7.61 14.46 24.86
N LYS A 109 -8.48 15.22 25.55
CA LYS A 109 -8.71 15.03 26.99
C LYS A 109 -9.22 13.62 27.30
N THR A 110 -10.20 13.14 26.54
CA THR A 110 -10.79 11.80 26.71
C THR A 110 -9.75 10.69 26.44
N TYR A 111 -8.84 10.92 25.50
CA TYR A 111 -7.73 10.00 25.23
C TYR A 111 -6.68 10.00 26.35
N GLU A 112 -6.28 11.18 26.85
CA GLU A 112 -5.33 11.34 27.95
C GLU A 112 -5.84 10.71 29.27
N GLU A 113 -7.16 10.69 29.48
CA GLU A 113 -7.79 10.01 30.61
C GLU A 113 -7.72 8.47 30.53
N GLY A 114 -7.28 7.93 29.38
CA GLY A 114 -7.05 6.51 29.14
C GLY A 114 -8.31 5.70 28.81
N ILE A 115 -9.40 6.38 28.44
CA ILE A 115 -10.73 5.75 28.24
C ILE A 115 -11.14 5.63 26.78
N LEU A 116 -10.55 6.42 25.87
CA LEU A 116 -10.91 6.40 24.45
C LEU A 116 -10.20 5.28 23.69
N LEU A 117 -10.97 4.33 23.16
CA LEU A 117 -10.47 3.24 22.32
C LEU A 117 -10.48 3.58 20.83
N GLY A 118 -11.35 4.49 20.39
CA GLY A 118 -11.46 4.90 19.00
C GLY A 118 -12.65 5.82 18.77
N ALA A 119 -12.68 6.48 17.62
CA ALA A 119 -13.75 7.38 17.20
C ALA A 119 -14.23 7.05 15.78
N ILE A 120 -15.53 6.99 15.59
CA ILE A 120 -16.19 6.84 14.30
C ILE A 120 -17.20 7.97 14.12
N GLY A 121 -17.33 8.50 12.90
CA GLY A 121 -18.36 9.50 12.62
C GLY A 121 -18.89 9.42 11.19
N LEU A 122 -19.81 10.32 10.88
CA LEU A 122 -20.40 10.42 9.55
C LEU A 122 -20.74 11.86 9.19
N GLY A 123 -20.68 12.20 7.91
CA GLY A 123 -21.07 13.53 7.45
C GLY A 123 -20.91 13.78 5.96
N GLY A 124 -21.57 14.84 5.50
CA GLY A 124 -21.29 15.42 4.19
C GLY A 124 -19.95 16.18 4.19
N SER A 125 -19.71 17.06 3.22
CA SER A 125 -18.49 17.90 3.18
C SER A 125 -18.25 18.66 4.49
N GLY A 126 -19.26 19.40 5.00
CA GLY A 126 -19.12 20.17 6.24
C GLY A 126 -18.92 19.30 7.50
N GLY A 127 -19.63 18.17 7.61
CA GLY A 127 -19.44 17.23 8.72
C GLY A 127 -18.07 16.55 8.68
N THR A 128 -17.61 16.18 7.49
CA THR A 128 -16.25 15.64 7.29
C THR A 128 -15.19 16.68 7.66
N ALA A 129 -15.36 17.94 7.25
CA ALA A 129 -14.47 19.04 7.62
C ALA A 129 -14.46 19.32 9.13
N LEU A 130 -15.58 19.11 9.83
CA LEU A 130 -15.69 19.23 11.29
C LEU A 130 -14.91 18.11 12.00
N LEU A 131 -15.16 16.86 11.60
CA LEU A 131 -14.67 15.67 12.28
C LEU A 131 -13.18 15.40 12.00
N SER A 132 -12.72 15.64 10.77
CA SER A 132 -11.39 15.19 10.33
C SER A 132 -10.23 15.82 11.12
N PRO A 133 -10.20 17.14 11.40
CA PRO A 133 -9.14 17.73 12.22
C PRO A 133 -9.12 17.16 13.65
N ALA A 134 -10.28 16.91 14.23
CA ALA A 134 -10.39 16.35 15.57
C ALA A 134 -9.92 14.89 15.61
N PHE A 135 -10.30 14.08 14.60
CA PHE A 135 -9.89 12.68 14.51
C PHE A 135 -8.41 12.56 14.19
N GLY A 136 -7.89 13.40 13.31
CA GLY A 136 -6.48 13.47 12.94
C GLY A 136 -5.57 13.90 14.10
N SER A 137 -6.11 14.56 15.13
CA SER A 137 -5.36 14.91 16.34
C SER A 137 -5.09 13.74 17.28
N LEU A 138 -5.87 12.64 17.16
CA LEU A 138 -5.66 11.44 17.94
C LEU A 138 -4.41 10.70 17.48
N PRO A 139 -3.64 10.06 18.38
CA PRO A 139 -2.41 9.38 18.01
C PRO A 139 -2.58 8.31 16.94
N LEU A 140 -1.51 8.09 16.17
CA LEU A 140 -1.42 7.00 15.19
C LEU A 140 -1.76 5.66 15.85
N GLY A 141 -2.56 4.84 15.18
CA GLY A 141 -2.99 3.53 15.63
C GLY A 141 -4.23 3.56 16.53
N VAL A 142 -4.76 4.73 16.92
CA VAL A 142 -6.12 4.84 17.46
C VAL A 142 -7.11 4.71 16.29
N PRO A 143 -8.03 3.73 16.29
CA PRO A 143 -9.07 3.62 15.26
C PRO A 143 -9.84 4.94 15.08
N LYS A 144 -9.79 5.47 13.86
CA LYS A 144 -10.40 6.75 13.47
C LYS A 144 -11.02 6.62 12.07
N LEU A 145 -12.36 6.70 11.98
CA LEU A 145 -13.09 6.41 10.74
C LEU A 145 -14.24 7.41 10.51
N ILE A 146 -14.38 7.94 9.29
CA ILE A 146 -15.51 8.78 8.92
C ILE A 146 -16.21 8.20 7.69
N VAL A 147 -17.53 7.97 7.79
CA VAL A 147 -18.37 7.73 6.60
C VAL A 147 -18.66 9.07 5.95
N SER A 148 -18.06 9.32 4.79
CA SER A 148 -18.02 10.63 4.15
C SER A 148 -18.58 10.60 2.73
N THR A 149 -19.39 11.61 2.40
CA THR A 149 -19.86 11.82 1.01
C THR A 149 -18.78 12.34 0.07
N VAL A 150 -17.65 12.80 0.63
CA VAL A 150 -16.52 13.38 -0.12
C VAL A 150 -15.25 12.54 -0.02
N ALA A 151 -15.37 11.25 0.35
CA ALA A 151 -14.24 10.33 0.38
C ALA A 151 -13.63 10.06 -1.01
N SER A 152 -14.44 10.15 -2.07
CA SER A 152 -14.00 9.98 -3.46
C SER A 152 -13.73 11.35 -4.10
N GLY A 153 -12.56 11.93 -3.80
CA GLY A 153 -12.15 13.26 -4.29
C GLY A 153 -10.79 13.68 -3.74
N GLN A 154 -10.56 14.99 -3.60
CA GLN A 154 -9.38 15.53 -2.92
C GLN A 154 -9.54 15.36 -1.41
N THR A 155 -8.79 14.42 -0.81
CA THR A 155 -8.92 14.04 0.60
C THR A 155 -7.77 14.49 1.50
N GLN A 156 -6.69 15.05 0.93
CA GLN A 156 -5.54 15.53 1.70
C GLN A 156 -5.93 16.52 2.82
N PRO A 157 -6.85 17.49 2.62
CA PRO A 157 -7.23 18.42 3.70
C PRO A 157 -7.95 17.75 4.89
N TYR A 158 -8.52 16.55 4.67
CA TYR A 158 -9.21 15.80 5.71
C TYR A 158 -8.27 14.83 6.42
N ILE A 159 -7.54 14.00 5.65
CA ILE A 159 -6.69 12.93 6.21
C ILE A 159 -5.35 13.49 6.71
N GLY A 160 -4.79 14.48 6.01
CA GLY A 160 -3.46 14.99 6.25
C GLY A 160 -2.41 13.87 6.19
N THR A 161 -1.68 13.71 7.29
CA THR A 161 -0.65 12.67 7.49
C THR A 161 -1.07 11.62 8.53
N SER A 162 -2.34 11.61 8.92
CA SER A 162 -2.89 10.65 9.88
C SER A 162 -3.27 9.33 9.21
N ASP A 163 -3.59 8.33 10.02
CA ASP A 163 -4.23 7.06 9.66
C ASP A 163 -5.77 7.17 9.65
N LEU A 164 -6.32 8.36 9.41
CA LEU A 164 -7.76 8.58 9.25
C LEU A 164 -8.32 7.85 8.02
N VAL A 165 -9.34 7.03 8.25
CA VAL A 165 -10.02 6.29 7.18
C VAL A 165 -11.30 7.02 6.78
N LEU A 166 -11.42 7.38 5.49
CA LEU A 166 -12.67 7.87 4.91
C LEU A 166 -13.38 6.72 4.18
N PHE A 167 -14.52 6.27 4.71
CA PHE A 167 -15.40 5.33 4.04
C PHE A 167 -16.35 6.10 3.09
N PRO A 168 -16.34 5.83 1.77
CA PRO A 168 -17.29 6.47 0.87
C PRO A 168 -18.74 6.11 1.23
N SER A 169 -19.59 7.11 1.40
CA SER A 169 -21.02 6.90 1.69
C SER A 169 -21.81 6.36 0.49
N VAL A 170 -21.23 6.43 -0.72
CA VAL A 170 -21.82 6.08 -2.04
C VAL A 170 -22.97 7.00 -2.46
N VAL A 171 -23.97 7.16 -1.60
CA VAL A 171 -25.08 8.11 -1.75
C VAL A 171 -24.95 9.22 -0.71
N ASP A 172 -25.68 10.31 -0.89
CA ASP A 172 -25.76 11.34 0.16
C ASP A 172 -26.30 10.74 1.47
N ILE A 173 -25.86 11.29 2.60
CA ILE A 173 -26.27 10.84 3.93
C ILE A 173 -27.56 11.59 4.29
N CYS A 174 -28.67 10.97 3.90
CA CYS A 174 -30.03 11.46 4.09
C CYS A 174 -30.97 10.27 4.32
N GLY A 175 -31.17 9.92 5.60
CA GLY A 175 -31.98 8.80 6.06
C GLY A 175 -31.33 7.42 5.90
N VAL A 176 -31.90 6.43 6.58
CA VAL A 176 -31.48 5.02 6.48
C VAL A 176 -32.26 4.30 5.38
N ASN A 177 -31.66 4.21 4.19
CA ASN A 177 -32.20 3.52 3.02
C ASN A 177 -31.46 2.19 2.76
N ASN A 178 -31.83 1.48 1.70
CA ASN A 178 -31.22 0.20 1.33
C ASN A 178 -29.71 0.29 1.06
N VAL A 179 -29.22 1.42 0.52
CA VAL A 179 -27.79 1.65 0.27
C VAL A 179 -27.08 2.06 1.55
N SER A 180 -27.57 3.11 2.24
CA SER A 180 -26.90 3.63 3.43
C SER A 180 -26.85 2.59 4.57
N ARG A 181 -27.86 1.71 4.68
CA ARG A 181 -27.84 0.56 5.60
C ARG A 181 -26.64 -0.34 5.39
N VAL A 182 -26.31 -0.68 4.13
CA VAL A 182 -25.16 -1.54 3.81
C VAL A 182 -23.85 -0.83 4.11
N ILE A 183 -23.73 0.42 3.69
CA ILE A 183 -22.49 1.19 3.85
C ILE A 183 -22.18 1.49 5.31
N LEU A 184 -23.17 1.98 6.08
CA LEU A 184 -23.02 2.22 7.51
C LEU A 184 -22.77 0.90 8.27
N SER A 185 -23.36 -0.22 7.83
CA SER A 185 -23.09 -1.53 8.44
C SER A 185 -21.65 -1.96 8.25
N ASN A 186 -21.12 -1.86 7.02
CA ASN A 186 -19.74 -2.22 6.71
C ASN A 186 -18.74 -1.32 7.45
N ALA A 187 -19.00 -0.01 7.51
CA ALA A 187 -18.16 0.94 8.23
C ALA A 187 -18.14 0.66 9.73
N GLY A 188 -19.31 0.39 10.33
CA GLY A 188 -19.44 0.02 11.74
C GLY A 188 -18.68 -1.27 12.07
N ALA A 189 -18.83 -2.31 11.23
CA ALA A 189 -18.11 -3.58 11.38
C ALA A 189 -16.59 -3.42 11.24
N ALA A 190 -16.13 -2.67 10.24
CA ALA A 190 -14.72 -2.40 10.05
C ALA A 190 -14.11 -1.68 11.27
N PHE A 191 -14.77 -0.64 11.76
CA PHE A 191 -14.34 0.08 12.96
C PHE A 191 -14.31 -0.81 14.20
N ALA A 192 -15.36 -1.60 14.43
CA ALA A 192 -15.40 -2.55 15.54
C ALA A 192 -14.24 -3.58 15.45
N GLY A 193 -13.96 -4.09 14.26
CA GLY A 193 -12.82 -4.99 14.02
C GLY A 193 -11.48 -4.34 14.34
N MET A 194 -11.27 -3.07 13.96
CA MET A 194 -10.05 -2.32 14.32
C MET A 194 -9.89 -2.17 15.84
N VAL A 195 -10.99 -1.86 16.54
CA VAL A 195 -10.98 -1.69 18.00
C VAL A 195 -10.69 -3.00 18.71
N VAL A 196 -11.41 -4.08 18.37
CA VAL A 196 -11.19 -5.40 18.99
C VAL A 196 -9.81 -5.95 18.65
N GLY A 197 -9.38 -5.87 17.38
CA GLY A 197 -8.06 -6.35 16.97
C GLY A 197 -6.92 -5.67 17.73
N LYS A 198 -7.03 -4.36 17.97
CA LYS A 198 -6.05 -3.62 18.78
C LYS A 198 -6.03 -4.08 20.24
N LEU A 199 -7.19 -4.31 20.85
CA LEU A 199 -7.29 -4.81 22.23
C LEU A 199 -6.70 -6.23 22.38
N LEU A 200 -6.85 -7.08 21.36
CA LEU A 200 -6.28 -8.43 21.37
C LEU A 200 -4.75 -8.42 21.18
N ALA A 201 -4.25 -7.55 20.30
CA ALA A 201 -2.82 -7.47 20.00
C ALA A 201 -1.97 -6.88 21.16
N SER A 202 -2.58 -6.14 22.10
CA SER A 202 -1.83 -5.56 23.24
C SER A 202 -1.23 -6.60 24.19
N ASP A 203 -1.76 -7.84 24.24
CA ASP A 203 -1.25 -8.91 25.10
C ASP A 203 -0.01 -9.64 24.55
N GLU A 204 0.28 -9.55 23.24
CA GLU A 204 1.43 -10.23 22.61
C GLU A 204 2.71 -9.38 22.54
N SER A 205 2.66 -8.11 22.94
CA SER A 205 3.76 -7.14 22.73
C SER A 205 4.88 -7.18 23.79
N SER A 206 5.20 -8.37 24.33
CA SER A 206 6.39 -8.59 25.15
C SER A 206 7.47 -9.33 24.35
N GLU A 207 8.66 -8.73 24.27
CA GLU A 207 9.95 -9.34 23.86
C GLU A 207 10.45 -9.22 22.40
N MET A 208 10.20 -8.09 21.72
CA MET A 208 11.13 -7.63 20.68
C MET A 208 11.74 -6.29 21.15
N SER A 209 13.05 -6.23 21.39
CA SER A 209 13.71 -4.98 21.74
C SER A 209 13.48 -3.97 20.61
N LYS A 210 12.59 -2.99 20.81
CA LYS A 210 12.30 -1.94 19.81
C LYS A 210 13.62 -1.25 19.46
N ARG A 211 14.12 -1.45 18.24
CA ARG A 211 15.29 -0.72 17.75
C ARG A 211 14.94 0.77 17.74
N PRO A 212 15.85 1.67 18.13
CA PRO A 212 15.61 3.09 18.01
C PRO A 212 15.43 3.45 16.52
N THR A 213 14.39 4.23 16.23
CA THR A 213 13.97 4.62 14.90
C THR A 213 14.40 6.04 14.59
N VAL A 214 15.01 6.24 13.41
CA VAL A 214 15.53 7.52 12.94
C VAL A 214 14.79 7.98 11.69
N GLY A 215 14.26 9.21 11.71
CA GLY A 215 13.62 9.84 10.56
C GLY A 215 14.63 10.49 9.63
N LEU A 216 14.51 10.27 8.32
CA LEU A 216 15.40 10.80 7.28
C LEU A 216 14.59 11.56 6.22
N THR A 217 14.93 12.81 5.92
CA THR A 217 14.32 13.54 4.79
C THR A 217 15.13 13.36 3.50
N MET A 218 14.43 13.19 2.39
CA MET A 218 15.02 12.79 1.11
C MET A 218 14.38 13.52 -0.07
N PHE A 219 15.18 13.76 -1.12
CA PHE A 219 14.71 14.12 -2.44
C PHE A 219 15.48 13.32 -3.50
N GLY A 220 14.97 13.25 -4.74
CA GLY A 220 15.62 12.48 -5.81
C GLY A 220 17.09 12.88 -6.03
N VAL A 221 17.39 14.16 -5.84
CA VAL A 221 18.74 14.77 -6.00
C VAL A 221 19.65 14.61 -4.76
N THR A 222 19.13 14.13 -3.62
CA THR A 222 19.89 13.82 -2.40
C THR A 222 19.85 12.32 -2.06
N THR A 223 19.22 11.50 -2.91
CA THR A 223 19.10 10.04 -2.74
C THR A 223 20.44 9.33 -2.50
N PRO A 224 21.56 9.67 -3.17
CA PRO A 224 22.85 9.05 -2.86
C PRO A 224 23.28 9.24 -1.40
N CYS A 225 23.17 10.46 -0.87
CA CYS A 225 23.46 10.77 0.53
C CYS A 225 22.55 9.97 1.48
N VAL A 226 21.23 10.02 1.26
CA VAL A 226 20.25 9.37 2.14
C VAL A 226 20.41 7.86 2.15
N ASN A 227 20.68 7.23 1.00
CA ASN A 227 20.89 5.78 0.94
C ASN A 227 22.16 5.36 1.70
N ALA A 228 23.24 6.13 1.59
CA ALA A 228 24.46 5.88 2.34
C ALA A 228 24.25 6.06 3.86
N VAL A 229 23.56 7.12 4.29
CA VAL A 229 23.18 7.34 5.69
C VAL A 229 22.30 6.20 6.22
N LYS A 230 21.27 5.81 5.46
CA LYS A 230 20.35 4.73 5.80
C LYS A 230 21.08 3.41 6.01
N GLU A 231 21.94 3.04 5.06
CA GLU A 231 22.70 1.79 5.15
C GLU A 231 23.63 1.79 6.35
N ARG A 232 24.29 2.92 6.62
CA ARG A 232 25.15 3.05 7.80
C ARG A 232 24.36 2.96 9.11
N LEU A 233 23.25 3.68 9.26
CA LEU A 233 22.41 3.60 10.46
C LEU A 233 21.88 2.18 10.71
N ARG A 234 21.55 1.44 9.64
CA ARG A 234 21.14 0.03 9.72
C ARG A 234 22.26 -0.85 10.29
N GLN A 235 23.51 -0.61 9.88
CA GLN A 235 24.68 -1.32 10.41
C GLN A 235 24.92 -0.99 11.89
N GLU A 236 24.62 0.24 12.31
CA GLU A 236 24.67 0.70 13.70
C GLU A 236 23.46 0.24 14.55
N GLY A 237 22.54 -0.54 13.97
CA GLY A 237 21.42 -1.16 14.69
C GLY A 237 20.14 -0.31 14.78
N TYR A 238 20.07 0.81 14.07
CA TYR A 238 18.88 1.66 14.02
C TYR A 238 17.87 1.18 12.97
N GLU A 239 16.60 1.43 13.25
CA GLU A 239 15.54 1.42 12.23
C GLU A 239 15.46 2.81 11.56
N THR A 240 15.09 2.87 10.29
CA THR A 240 15.02 4.14 9.54
C THR A 240 13.70 4.31 8.83
N LEU A 241 13.09 5.49 8.94
CA LEU A 241 11.92 5.90 8.16
C LEU A 241 12.35 7.04 7.22
N VAL A 242 12.16 6.86 5.91
CA VAL A 242 12.55 7.85 4.90
C VAL A 242 11.32 8.61 4.42
N PHE A 243 11.39 9.94 4.45
CA PHE A 243 10.32 10.86 4.08
C PHE A 243 10.73 11.64 2.85
N HIS A 244 9.90 11.60 1.81
CA HIS A 244 10.10 12.42 0.62
C HIS A 244 9.74 13.87 0.97
N ALA A 245 10.68 14.81 0.82
CA ALA A 245 10.55 16.20 1.24
C ALA A 245 9.64 17.01 0.30
N THR A 246 8.34 16.69 0.29
CA THR A 246 7.32 17.27 -0.59
C THR A 246 6.34 18.19 0.16
N GLY A 247 6.73 18.70 1.33
CA GLY A 247 5.90 19.45 2.27
C GLY A 247 5.15 18.51 3.22
N VAL A 248 4.42 17.54 2.64
CA VAL A 248 3.68 16.51 3.39
C VAL A 248 4.63 15.54 4.08
N GLY A 249 5.79 15.22 3.49
CA GLY A 249 6.74 14.27 4.08
C GLY A 249 7.41 14.78 5.35
N GLY A 250 7.89 16.03 5.37
CA GLY A 250 8.41 16.64 6.60
C GLY A 250 7.36 16.69 7.71
N LYS A 251 6.11 17.04 7.36
CA LYS A 251 4.99 17.04 8.31
C LYS A 251 4.68 15.63 8.85
N ALA A 252 4.68 14.61 8.00
CA ALA A 252 4.47 13.23 8.42
C ALA A 252 5.57 12.75 9.39
N MET A 253 6.83 13.09 9.10
CA MET A 253 7.95 12.81 9.99
C MET A 253 7.74 13.47 11.37
N GLU A 254 7.36 14.74 11.40
CA GLU A 254 7.15 15.49 12.64
C GLU A 254 5.97 14.99 13.47
N GLU A 255 4.89 14.53 12.82
CA GLU A 255 3.78 13.87 13.55
C GLU A 255 4.23 12.55 14.18
N LEU A 256 5.08 11.78 13.51
CA LEU A 256 5.64 10.54 14.07
C LEU A 256 6.65 10.80 15.19
N VAL A 257 7.37 11.92 15.14
CA VAL A 257 8.15 12.43 16.28
C VAL A 257 7.24 12.79 17.44
N ARG A 258 6.14 13.54 17.19
CA ARG A 258 5.19 13.92 18.23
C ARG A 258 4.53 12.70 18.89
N GLY A 259 4.24 11.68 18.09
CA GLY A 259 3.73 10.38 18.53
C GLY A 259 4.75 9.47 19.22
N GLY A 260 6.04 9.84 19.24
CA GLY A 260 7.11 9.07 19.88
C GLY A 260 7.57 7.84 19.09
N TYR A 261 7.15 7.69 17.83
CA TYR A 261 7.57 6.60 16.93
C TYR A 261 8.99 6.82 16.40
N ILE A 262 9.46 8.06 16.33
CA ILE A 262 10.81 8.43 15.91
C ILE A 262 11.56 9.02 17.11
N GLN A 263 12.76 8.49 17.39
CA GLN A 263 13.58 8.89 18.54
C GLN A 263 14.80 9.74 18.15
N GLY A 264 15.06 9.91 16.86
CA GLY A 264 16.09 10.81 16.34
C GLY A 264 15.83 11.19 14.89
N VAL A 265 16.40 12.29 14.42
CA VAL A 265 16.18 12.78 13.05
C VAL A 265 17.50 13.16 12.39
N LEU A 266 17.72 12.69 11.15
CA LEU A 266 18.62 13.34 10.22
C LEU A 266 17.81 14.04 9.13
N ASP A 267 17.59 15.34 9.30
CA ASP A 267 16.88 16.18 8.34
C ASP A 267 17.87 16.64 7.25
N ILE A 268 18.22 15.71 6.37
CA ILE A 268 19.24 15.88 5.32
C ILE A 268 18.73 16.84 4.23
N THR A 269 17.45 16.74 3.90
CA THR A 269 16.82 17.46 2.78
C THR A 269 15.77 18.44 3.30
N THR A 270 16.15 19.70 3.44
CA THR A 270 15.31 20.78 3.98
C THR A 270 14.67 21.65 2.90
N THR A 271 14.60 21.16 1.66
CA THR A 271 14.04 21.83 0.47
C THR A 271 12.62 22.40 0.66
N GLU A 272 11.81 21.83 1.55
CA GLU A 272 10.45 22.29 1.84
C GLU A 272 10.42 23.75 2.36
N VAL A 273 11.54 24.21 2.96
CA VAL A 273 11.73 25.60 3.38
C VAL A 273 11.86 26.54 2.18
N ALA A 274 12.52 26.10 1.09
CA ALA A 274 12.64 26.90 -0.11
C ALA A 274 11.27 27.17 -0.74
N ASP A 275 10.46 26.11 -0.85
CA ASP A 275 9.08 26.21 -1.32
C ASP A 275 8.22 27.09 -0.41
N TYR A 276 8.34 26.97 0.92
CA TYR A 276 7.58 27.81 1.85
C TYR A 276 7.89 29.31 1.70
N ILE A 277 9.17 29.65 1.56
CA ILE A 277 9.62 31.06 1.50
C ILE A 277 9.35 31.69 0.13
N VAL A 278 9.46 30.93 -0.96
CA VAL A 278 9.33 31.44 -2.33
C VAL A 278 7.92 31.25 -2.91
N GLY A 279 7.16 30.28 -2.40
CA GLY A 279 5.81 29.96 -2.87
C GLY A 279 5.75 28.79 -3.85
N GLY A 280 6.52 27.73 -3.59
CA GLY A 280 6.48 26.46 -4.33
C GLY A 280 5.34 25.54 -3.89
N ILE A 281 5.11 24.47 -4.66
CA ILE A 281 3.97 23.54 -4.46
C ILE A 281 4.23 22.44 -3.42
N MET A 282 5.47 22.29 -2.96
CA MET A 282 5.93 21.30 -1.97
C MET A 282 6.41 21.96 -0.67
N ALA A 283 5.76 23.07 -0.29
CA ALA A 283 6.10 23.87 0.88
C ALA A 283 5.82 23.12 2.20
N CYS A 284 6.70 23.31 3.19
CA CYS A 284 6.34 23.08 4.59
C CYS A 284 5.40 24.18 5.09
N ASP A 285 4.91 24.05 6.32
CA ASP A 285 4.25 25.17 7.00
C ASP A 285 5.22 25.90 7.96
N SER A 286 4.73 26.96 8.61
CA SER A 286 5.53 27.76 9.54
C SER A 286 5.97 27.00 10.79
N THR A 287 5.44 25.80 11.03
CA THR A 287 5.76 24.99 12.21
C THR A 287 6.92 24.01 11.99
N ARG A 288 7.50 23.97 10.78
CA ARG A 288 8.64 23.08 10.47
C ARG A 288 9.75 23.22 11.52
N PHE A 289 10.24 22.07 11.96
CA PHE A 289 11.20 21.76 13.03
C PHE A 289 10.66 21.82 14.47
N ASP A 290 9.49 22.41 14.72
CA ASP A 290 8.99 22.64 16.09
C ASP A 290 8.78 21.32 16.84
N ALA A 291 8.16 20.31 16.21
CA ALA A 291 7.89 19.03 16.86
C ALA A 291 9.17 18.32 17.36
N ILE A 292 10.25 18.43 16.58
CA ILE A 292 11.56 17.82 16.90
C ILE A 292 12.18 18.54 18.09
N ILE A 293 12.12 19.87 18.09
CA ILE A 293 12.63 20.74 19.15
C ILE A 293 11.85 20.51 20.46
N GLU A 294 10.53 20.48 20.38
CA GLU A 294 9.62 20.24 21.52
C GLU A 294 9.88 18.89 22.19
N LYS A 295 10.08 17.83 21.39
CA LYS A 295 10.36 16.48 21.89
C LYS A 295 11.80 16.28 22.36
N LYS A 296 12.69 17.25 22.09
CA LYS A 296 14.10 17.24 22.51
C LYS A 296 14.87 15.98 22.08
N ILE A 297 14.51 15.41 20.92
CA ILE A 297 15.24 14.29 20.33
C ILE A 297 16.49 14.79 19.59
N PRO A 298 17.52 13.94 19.39
CA PRO A 298 18.71 14.34 18.63
C PRO A 298 18.36 14.68 17.19
N LEU A 299 18.87 15.83 16.73
CA LEU A 299 18.66 16.34 15.38
C LEU A 299 20.01 16.59 14.70
N VAL A 300 20.28 15.91 13.60
CA VAL A 300 21.27 16.35 12.62
C VAL A 300 20.53 17.00 11.46
N LEU A 301 20.81 18.26 11.15
CA LEU A 301 20.18 18.98 10.05
C LEU A 301 21.21 19.28 8.95
N SER A 302 20.79 19.23 7.69
CA SER A 302 21.58 19.70 6.55
C SER A 302 20.72 20.55 5.61
N ILE A 303 21.32 20.95 4.48
CA ILE A 303 20.78 21.93 3.54
C ILE A 303 20.44 21.32 2.17
N GLY A 304 20.17 20.01 2.15
CA GLY A 304 19.95 19.27 0.92
C GLY A 304 18.76 19.79 0.11
N ALA A 305 18.98 19.92 -1.19
CA ALA A 305 18.04 20.45 -2.17
C ALA A 305 17.53 21.89 -1.91
N LEU A 306 18.11 22.67 -1.00
CA LEU A 306 17.75 24.10 -0.86
C LEU A 306 18.11 24.95 -2.10
N ASP A 307 18.73 24.35 -3.11
CA ASP A 307 18.96 24.96 -4.41
C ASP A 307 17.71 25.03 -5.31
N MET A 308 16.59 24.41 -4.94
CA MET A 308 15.41 24.35 -5.80
C MET A 308 14.10 24.71 -5.09
N VAL A 309 13.21 25.34 -5.87
CA VAL A 309 11.79 25.54 -5.54
C VAL A 309 10.96 24.75 -6.54
N ASN A 310 9.97 24.02 -6.05
CA ASN A 310 9.20 23.09 -6.86
C ASN A 310 7.93 23.74 -7.40
N PHE A 311 7.67 23.53 -8.69
CA PHE A 311 6.43 23.89 -9.37
C PHE A 311 5.91 22.69 -10.18
N GLY A 312 4.68 22.84 -10.68
CA GLY A 312 4.07 21.87 -11.58
C GLY A 312 4.66 21.91 -12.99
N PRO A 313 3.87 21.53 -14.01
CA PRO A 313 4.21 21.74 -15.41
C PRO A 313 4.66 23.19 -15.68
N ARG A 314 5.51 23.40 -16.69
CA ARG A 314 6.15 24.71 -16.97
C ARG A 314 5.15 25.86 -17.11
N ASP A 315 3.98 25.60 -17.69
CA ASP A 315 2.89 26.55 -17.89
C ASP A 315 2.15 26.93 -16.59
N THR A 316 2.32 26.16 -15.52
CA THR A 316 1.77 26.47 -14.18
C THR A 316 2.68 27.38 -13.35
N ILE A 317 3.91 27.64 -13.80
CA ILE A 317 4.86 28.49 -13.07
C ILE A 317 4.33 29.94 -13.08
N PRO A 318 4.20 30.60 -11.91
CA PRO A 318 3.77 31.99 -11.84
C PRO A 318 4.61 32.90 -12.75
N THR A 319 3.95 33.82 -13.47
CA THR A 319 4.60 34.69 -14.48
C THR A 319 5.75 35.52 -13.90
N ILE A 320 5.69 35.87 -12.61
CA ILE A 320 6.76 36.55 -11.88
C ILE A 320 8.08 35.76 -11.86
N PHE A 321 8.03 34.44 -12.04
CA PHE A 321 9.19 33.54 -12.05
C PHE A 321 9.59 33.08 -13.45
N ALA A 322 8.88 33.50 -14.51
CA ALA A 322 9.11 33.02 -15.88
C ALA A 322 10.54 33.28 -16.41
N HIS A 323 11.22 34.31 -15.89
CA HIS A 323 12.59 34.69 -16.24
C HIS A 323 13.68 33.96 -15.43
N ARG A 324 13.28 33.13 -14.46
CA ARG A 324 14.21 32.41 -13.58
C ARG A 324 14.79 31.19 -14.28
N LYS A 325 15.86 30.63 -13.72
CA LYS A 325 16.50 29.42 -14.23
C LYS A 325 15.64 28.20 -13.89
N ILE A 326 14.90 27.70 -14.88
CA ILE A 326 14.00 26.55 -14.75
C ILE A 326 14.64 25.28 -15.31
N HIS A 327 14.58 24.19 -14.56
CA HIS A 327 14.89 22.84 -14.99
C HIS A 327 13.60 22.02 -15.07
N ILE A 328 13.26 21.51 -16.25
CA ILE A 328 12.09 20.63 -16.42
C ILE A 328 12.51 19.23 -16.01
N HIS A 329 12.03 18.78 -14.85
CA HIS A 329 12.37 17.45 -14.33
C HIS A 329 11.55 16.37 -15.07
N ASN A 330 10.26 16.63 -15.27
CA ASN A 330 9.37 15.85 -16.12
C ASN A 330 8.16 16.72 -16.55
N GLU A 331 7.21 16.15 -17.28
CA GLU A 331 6.02 16.88 -17.76
C GLU A 331 5.16 17.49 -16.63
N GLN A 332 5.22 16.94 -15.42
CA GLN A 332 4.41 17.33 -14.28
C GLN A 332 5.16 18.21 -13.26
N VAL A 333 6.49 18.29 -13.34
CA VAL A 333 7.31 18.95 -12.31
C VAL A 333 8.44 19.75 -12.96
N SER A 334 8.49 21.03 -12.59
CA SER A 334 9.56 21.96 -12.94
C SER A 334 10.24 22.45 -11.67
N LEU A 335 11.56 22.55 -11.70
CA LEU A 335 12.38 23.05 -10.60
C LEU A 335 12.90 24.44 -10.96
N MET A 336 12.83 25.38 -10.03
CA MET A 336 13.39 26.71 -10.18
C MET A 336 14.63 26.87 -9.29
N ARG A 337 15.76 27.31 -9.86
CA ARG A 337 16.98 27.57 -9.09
C ARG A 337 16.77 28.71 -8.10
N THR A 338 17.08 28.47 -6.83
CA THR A 338 17.09 29.50 -5.78
C THR A 338 18.25 30.47 -5.96
N SER A 339 18.00 31.74 -5.65
CA SER A 339 18.96 32.85 -5.72
C SER A 339 19.70 33.04 -4.39
N VAL A 340 20.81 33.79 -4.42
CA VAL A 340 21.58 34.16 -3.23
C VAL A 340 20.70 34.79 -2.14
N GLU A 341 19.83 35.74 -2.50
CA GLU A 341 18.96 36.44 -1.54
C GLU A 341 17.87 35.54 -0.94
N GLU A 342 17.36 34.57 -1.71
CA GLU A 342 16.43 33.57 -1.18
C GLU A 342 17.13 32.62 -0.19
N ASN A 343 18.38 32.22 -0.48
CA ASN A 343 19.18 31.39 0.42
C ASN A 343 19.45 32.06 1.78
N LYS A 344 19.67 33.39 1.82
CA LYS A 344 19.73 34.14 3.09
C LYS A 344 18.44 34.03 3.91
N LYS A 345 17.28 34.07 3.23
CA LYS A 345 15.96 33.91 3.89
C LYS A 345 15.76 32.50 4.42
N PHE A 346 16.24 31.47 3.71
CA PHE A 346 16.20 30.09 4.18
C PHE A 346 17.05 29.92 5.45
N ALA A 347 18.27 30.46 5.44
CA ALA A 347 19.14 30.50 6.61
C ALA A 347 18.46 31.15 7.81
N GLN A 348 17.82 32.30 7.59
CA GLN A 348 17.09 33.01 8.65
C GLN A 348 15.92 32.19 9.21
N PHE A 349 15.14 31.52 8.36
CA PHE A 349 14.03 30.67 8.79
C PHE A 349 14.54 29.51 9.66
N ILE A 350 15.56 28.79 9.20
CA ILE A 350 16.16 27.65 9.91
C ILE A 350 16.77 28.14 11.23
N ALA A 351 17.63 29.16 11.21
CA ALA A 351 18.30 29.68 12.41
C ALA A 351 17.29 30.15 13.48
N ASN A 352 16.22 30.85 13.07
CA ASN A 352 15.17 31.30 13.98
C ASN A 352 14.48 30.14 14.73
N LYS A 353 14.35 28.98 14.09
CA LYS A 353 13.81 27.77 14.71
C LYS A 353 14.84 27.14 15.63
N LEU A 354 16.04 26.87 15.11
CA LEU A 354 17.07 26.15 15.87
C LEU A 354 17.54 26.93 17.10
N ASN A 355 17.60 28.27 17.05
CA ASN A 355 18.01 29.12 18.19
C ASN A 355 17.06 29.03 19.38
N LYS A 356 15.78 28.73 19.15
CA LYS A 356 14.78 28.52 20.21
C LYS A 356 14.90 27.14 20.87
N SER A 357 15.70 26.25 20.31
CA SER A 357 15.83 24.89 20.82
C SER A 357 16.74 24.81 22.05
N SER A 358 16.36 23.93 22.97
CA SER A 358 17.21 23.41 24.05
C SER A 358 17.65 21.96 23.82
N SER A 359 17.37 21.41 22.63
CA SER A 359 17.73 20.05 22.23
C SER A 359 19.14 19.97 21.64
N ARG A 360 19.67 18.74 21.55
CA ARG A 360 20.93 18.44 20.87
C ARG A 360 20.77 18.55 19.37
N ILE A 361 21.46 19.52 18.78
CA ILE A 361 21.40 19.82 17.36
C ILE A 361 22.81 19.91 16.80
N THR A 362 23.06 19.21 15.69
CA THR A 362 24.24 19.44 14.85
C THR A 362 23.81 19.80 13.44
N VAL A 363 24.26 20.94 12.93
CA VAL A 363 24.04 21.34 11.54
C VAL A 363 25.26 21.00 10.72
N CYS A 364 25.13 20.11 9.74
CA CYS A 364 26.22 19.70 8.85
C CYS A 364 26.05 20.35 7.48
N LEU A 365 27.06 21.11 7.05
CA LEU A 365 26.99 21.97 5.86
C LEU A 365 28.01 21.51 4.79
N PRO A 366 27.57 21.04 3.60
CA PRO A 366 28.44 20.60 2.51
C PRO A 366 28.91 21.77 1.64
N GLN A 367 30.21 22.06 1.64
CA GLN A 367 30.78 23.20 0.91
C GLN A 367 30.71 23.12 -0.61
N LYS A 368 30.71 21.91 -1.20
CA LYS A 368 30.85 21.76 -2.66
C LYS A 368 29.51 21.76 -3.41
N GLY A 369 28.38 21.72 -2.68
CA GLY A 369 27.05 21.77 -3.26
C GLY A 369 26.02 20.93 -2.51
N VAL A 370 24.75 21.27 -2.75
CA VAL A 370 23.61 20.82 -1.92
C VAL A 370 22.66 19.85 -2.63
N SER A 371 22.91 19.51 -3.89
CA SER A 371 22.07 18.57 -4.65
C SER A 371 22.81 17.99 -5.86
N ALA A 372 22.30 16.90 -6.44
CA ALA A 372 22.84 16.37 -7.70
C ALA A 372 22.78 17.36 -8.88
N LEU A 373 21.96 18.42 -8.81
CA LEU A 373 21.92 19.50 -9.81
C LEU A 373 22.86 20.66 -9.45
N ASP A 374 23.21 20.81 -8.18
CA ASP A 374 24.17 21.79 -7.65
C ASP A 374 25.56 21.16 -7.47
N ALA A 375 26.15 20.71 -8.57
CA ALA A 375 27.50 20.14 -8.60
C ALA A 375 28.26 20.61 -9.84
N PRO A 376 29.61 20.64 -9.85
CA PRO A 376 30.40 21.13 -10.98
C PRO A 376 29.92 20.56 -12.33
N GLY A 377 29.60 21.45 -13.28
CA GLY A 377 29.09 21.09 -14.61
C GLY A 377 27.61 20.74 -14.68
N LYS A 378 26.83 20.90 -13.60
CA LYS A 378 25.39 20.64 -13.56
C LYS A 378 24.55 21.92 -13.66
N SER A 379 23.27 21.75 -14.00
CA SER A 379 22.39 22.87 -14.35
C SER A 379 22.18 23.86 -13.21
N PHE A 380 22.19 23.44 -11.96
CA PHE A 380 21.95 24.30 -10.80
C PHE A 380 23.25 24.63 -10.05
N TYR A 381 24.42 24.32 -10.60
CA TYR A 381 25.67 24.65 -9.91
C TYR A 381 25.83 26.15 -9.71
N ASP A 382 25.88 26.56 -8.44
CA ASP A 382 26.09 27.94 -8.03
C ASP A 382 26.86 27.98 -6.68
N PRO A 383 28.20 28.00 -6.71
CA PRO A 383 29.01 28.02 -5.50
C PRO A 383 28.86 29.32 -4.70
N GLU A 384 28.41 30.42 -5.32
CA GLU A 384 28.15 31.68 -4.61
C GLU A 384 26.92 31.53 -3.71
N ALA A 385 25.82 31.00 -4.25
CA ALA A 385 24.61 30.72 -3.47
C ALA A 385 24.90 29.75 -2.31
N THR A 386 25.68 28.70 -2.56
CA THR A 386 26.07 27.72 -1.53
C THR A 386 26.95 28.36 -0.46
N SER A 387 27.95 29.17 -0.82
CA SER A 387 28.79 29.88 0.16
C SER A 387 27.95 30.80 1.05
N VAL A 388 27.06 31.61 0.46
CA VAL A 388 26.22 32.54 1.21
C VAL A 388 25.27 31.81 2.16
N LEU A 389 24.67 30.70 1.73
CA LEU A 389 23.81 29.88 2.60
C LEU A 389 24.58 29.36 3.82
N ILE A 390 25.80 28.85 3.60
CA ILE A 390 26.65 28.31 4.66
C ILE A 390 27.09 29.40 5.63
N ASP A 391 27.57 30.52 5.10
CA ASP A 391 28.08 31.65 5.89
C ASP A 391 26.97 32.28 6.75
N GLU A 392 25.76 32.44 6.21
CA GLU A 392 24.63 32.95 6.98
C GLU A 392 24.17 31.96 8.05
N LEU A 393 24.12 30.66 7.76
CA LEU A 393 23.78 29.65 8.79
C LEU A 393 24.82 29.62 9.90
N ASP A 394 26.11 29.66 9.58
CA ASP A 394 27.20 29.64 10.57
C ASP A 394 27.19 30.89 11.46
N LYS A 395 26.80 32.03 10.90
CA LYS A 395 26.67 33.31 11.59
C LYS A 395 25.41 33.42 12.45
N LEU A 396 24.26 33.00 11.93
CA LEU A 396 22.95 33.21 12.59
C LEU A 396 22.65 32.15 13.67
N ILE A 397 23.21 30.95 13.56
CA ILE A 397 22.99 29.90 14.56
C ILE A 397 23.87 30.17 15.79
N GLU A 398 23.22 30.33 16.94
CA GLU A 398 23.90 30.56 18.22
C GLU A 398 24.53 29.26 18.73
N LYS A 399 25.84 29.09 18.52
CA LYS A 399 26.59 27.88 18.87
C LYS A 399 26.69 27.71 20.40
N SER A 400 26.45 26.50 20.89
CA SER A 400 26.54 26.13 22.30
C SER A 400 26.95 24.66 22.43
N GLU A 401 27.25 24.14 23.62
CA GLU A 401 27.57 22.71 23.79
C GLU A 401 26.52 21.76 23.20
N GLU A 402 25.26 22.20 23.18
CA GLU A 402 24.11 21.44 22.71
C GLU A 402 23.73 21.77 21.26
N ARG A 403 24.32 22.82 20.64
CA ARG A 403 24.04 23.26 19.27
C ARG A 403 25.31 23.59 18.51
N GLN A 404 25.67 22.75 17.54
CA GLN A 404 26.92 22.85 16.78
C GLN A 404 26.65 23.09 15.29
N VAL A 405 27.56 23.81 14.63
CA VAL A 405 27.60 23.95 13.18
C VAL A 405 28.93 23.37 12.69
N VAL A 406 28.87 22.46 11.72
CA VAL A 406 30.02 21.76 11.18
C VAL A 406 30.04 21.93 9.67
N ILE A 407 31.04 22.66 9.18
CA ILE A 407 31.26 22.90 7.76
C ILE A 407 32.23 21.83 7.24
N LEU A 408 31.83 21.13 6.17
CA LEU A 408 32.55 19.96 5.66
C LEU A 408 32.96 20.17 4.19
N PRO A 409 34.20 19.81 3.79
CA PRO A 409 34.76 20.07 2.46
C PRO A 409 34.28 19.07 1.40
N TYR A 410 33.00 18.73 1.44
CA TYR A 410 32.37 17.70 0.61
C TYR A 410 31.14 18.25 -0.10
N HIS A 411 30.71 17.56 -1.14
CA HIS A 411 29.39 17.70 -1.73
C HIS A 411 28.40 16.85 -0.93
N ILE A 412 27.12 17.24 -0.87
CA ILE A 412 26.13 16.51 -0.04
C ILE A 412 26.06 15.00 -0.35
N ASN A 413 26.26 14.64 -1.62
CA ASN A 413 26.18 13.25 -2.12
C ASN A 413 27.52 12.49 -2.05
N ASP A 414 28.58 13.10 -1.51
CA ASP A 414 29.84 12.39 -1.27
C ASP A 414 29.65 11.39 -0.10
N PRO A 415 30.14 10.14 -0.20
CA PRO A 415 30.02 9.15 0.87
C PRO A 415 30.58 9.63 2.22
N GLU A 416 31.65 10.44 2.19
CA GLU A 416 32.27 11.04 3.36
C GLU A 416 31.34 12.01 4.09
N PHE A 417 30.51 12.75 3.35
CA PHE A 417 29.49 13.62 3.95
C PHE A 417 28.39 12.80 4.62
N ALA A 418 27.90 11.75 3.96
CA ALA A 418 26.94 10.81 4.54
C ALA A 418 27.47 10.16 5.83
N ASN A 419 28.75 9.79 5.86
CA ASN A 419 29.39 9.29 7.06
C ASN A 419 29.46 10.39 8.15
N ALA A 420 29.89 11.61 7.81
CA ALA A 420 29.98 12.69 8.80
C ALA A 420 28.62 13.06 9.43
N LEU A 421 27.52 12.92 8.69
CA LEU A 421 26.15 13.07 9.22
C LEU A 421 25.86 12.04 10.31
N VAL A 422 26.13 10.75 10.04
CA VAL A 422 25.92 9.67 11.03
C VAL A 422 26.87 9.80 12.21
N ASP A 423 28.13 10.17 11.99
CA ASP A 423 29.07 10.42 13.09
C ASP A 423 28.57 11.50 14.05
N SER A 424 28.01 12.57 13.49
CA SER A 424 27.41 13.66 14.26
C SER A 424 26.21 13.16 15.06
N PHE A 425 25.36 12.31 14.47
CA PHE A 425 24.23 11.70 15.13
C PHE A 425 24.65 10.80 16.31
N LEU A 426 25.56 9.85 16.09
CA LEU A 426 26.03 8.91 17.11
C LEU A 426 26.75 9.59 18.28
N LYS A 427 27.50 10.67 18.01
CA LYS A 427 28.15 11.49 19.06
C LYS A 427 27.14 12.11 20.03
N MET A 428 25.94 12.47 19.55
CA MET A 428 24.88 13.03 20.41
C MET A 428 24.25 11.96 21.31
N GLU A 429 24.02 10.75 20.77
CA GLU A 429 23.47 9.58 21.48
C GLU A 429 24.39 9.04 22.58
N ALA A 430 25.70 8.91 22.30
CA ALA A 430 26.67 8.37 23.27
C ALA A 430 26.78 9.19 24.58
N LYS A 431 26.42 10.49 24.53
CA LYS A 431 26.35 11.36 25.70
C LYS A 431 25.03 11.23 26.48
N ILE A 432 23.94 10.73 25.88
CA ILE A 432 22.63 10.54 26.54
C ILE A 432 22.66 9.31 27.45
N ASN A 433 23.26 8.21 26.97
CA ASN A 433 23.42 6.97 27.74
C ASN A 433 24.34 7.10 28.97
N LYS A 434 25.14 8.17 29.08
CA LYS A 434 25.94 8.47 30.28
C LYS A 434 25.21 9.31 31.34
N SER A 435 24.08 9.96 31.02
CA SER A 435 23.40 10.89 31.93
C SER A 435 22.01 10.42 32.41
N THR A 436 21.51 9.27 31.96
CA THR A 436 20.15 8.79 32.29
C THR A 436 20.13 7.33 32.72
N THR A 437 20.07 7.09 34.03
CA THR A 437 19.59 5.83 34.62
C THR A 437 18.08 5.98 34.86
N PRO A 438 17.18 5.32 34.12
CA PRO A 438 15.74 5.49 34.35
C PRO A 438 15.27 4.58 35.49
N ARG A 439 14.77 5.21 36.57
CA ARG A 439 13.89 4.56 37.55
C ARG A 439 12.58 4.17 36.86
N ARG A 440 12.35 2.87 36.64
CA ARG A 440 11.01 2.36 36.29
C ARG A 440 10.11 2.44 37.53
N SER A 441 9.04 3.22 37.44
CA SER A 441 7.92 3.21 38.36
C SER A 441 7.16 1.88 38.22
N ALA A 442 7.10 1.13 39.32
CA ALA A 442 6.31 -0.07 39.44
C ALA A 442 4.89 0.31 39.89
N VAL A 443 3.87 0.00 39.07
CA VAL A 443 2.48 -0.04 39.54
C VAL A 443 1.74 -1.19 38.85
N LEU A 444 1.35 -2.16 39.70
CA LEU A 444 0.30 -3.18 39.57
C LEU A 444 0.51 -4.38 38.62
N ALA A 445 1.18 -5.41 39.16
CA ALA A 445 0.94 -6.80 38.80
C ALA A 445 0.35 -7.53 40.03
N GLN A 446 -0.94 -7.86 40.00
CA GLN A 446 -1.49 -8.93 40.84
C GLN A 446 -1.83 -10.11 39.91
N LYS A 447 -0.90 -11.07 39.85
CA LYS A 447 -1.05 -12.35 39.16
C LYS A 447 -1.78 -13.32 40.08
N GLN A 448 -3.02 -13.68 39.74
CA GLN A 448 -3.59 -14.97 40.17
C GLN A 448 -3.27 -16.00 39.09
N LYS A 449 -2.49 -17.01 39.47
CA LYS A 449 -2.23 -18.21 38.65
C LYS A 449 -3.53 -19.01 38.53
N MET A 450 -4.00 -19.24 37.31
CA MET A 450 -4.92 -20.35 37.03
C MET A 450 -4.24 -21.34 36.07
N ASN A 451 -4.26 -22.60 36.50
CA ASN A 451 -3.82 -23.77 35.73
C ASN A 451 -4.62 -23.87 34.44
N VAL A 452 -3.92 -23.90 33.30
CA VAL A 452 -4.46 -24.44 32.05
C VAL A 452 -3.78 -25.78 31.82
N LYS A 453 -4.51 -26.86 32.11
CA LYS A 453 -4.23 -28.20 31.59
C LYS A 453 -5.45 -28.60 30.75
N GLU A 454 -5.14 -29.23 29.63
CA GLU A 454 -6.02 -29.99 28.73
C GLU A 454 -6.84 -29.16 27.72
N PHE A 455 -6.36 -29.13 26.47
CA PHE A 455 -6.91 -29.93 25.36
C PHE A 455 -6.33 -29.43 24.02
N VAL A 456 -5.21 -30.00 23.57
CA VAL A 456 -4.92 -30.16 22.14
C VAL A 456 -4.15 -31.47 21.97
N SER A 457 -4.77 -32.43 21.30
CA SER A 457 -4.16 -33.70 20.92
C SER A 457 -3.07 -33.47 19.88
N GLU A 458 -1.84 -33.89 20.21
CA GLU A 458 -0.69 -33.93 19.32
C GLU A 458 -0.94 -34.92 18.16
N GLY A 459 -0.99 -34.37 16.94
CA GLY A 459 -0.75 -35.12 15.71
C GLY A 459 0.69 -34.89 15.27
N ASN A 460 1.52 -35.91 15.47
CA ASN A 460 2.93 -35.95 15.04
C ASN A 460 3.10 -35.61 13.56
N ILE A 461 3.96 -34.63 13.26
CA ILE A 461 4.63 -34.51 11.95
C ILE A 461 6.13 -34.44 12.22
N SER A 462 6.79 -35.58 12.08
CA SER A 462 8.24 -35.71 12.02
C SER A 462 8.66 -36.03 10.58
N ASP A 463 9.60 -35.23 10.07
CA ASP A 463 10.55 -35.46 8.97
C ASP A 463 10.03 -35.80 7.56
N ASP A 464 10.39 -34.99 6.54
CA ASP A 464 11.67 -35.15 5.82
C ASP A 464 11.71 -34.21 4.56
N ARG A 465 12.84 -33.54 4.36
CA ARG A 465 13.36 -32.94 3.10
C ARG A 465 12.40 -32.19 2.14
N SER A 466 12.15 -30.92 2.40
CA SER A 466 11.72 -29.94 1.38
C SER A 466 12.38 -28.59 1.65
N ILE A 467 13.11 -28.06 0.66
CA ILE A 467 13.97 -26.88 0.70
C ILE A 467 13.30 -25.71 1.43
N TRP A 468 13.76 -25.43 2.64
CA TRP A 468 13.33 -24.31 3.46
C TRP A 468 13.97 -23.03 2.92
N ARG A 469 13.16 -22.06 2.48
CA ARG A 469 13.64 -20.72 2.11
C ARG A 469 13.11 -19.67 3.08
N THR A 470 14.01 -19.03 3.80
CA THR A 470 13.72 -17.92 4.73
C THR A 470 13.49 -16.62 3.96
N PRO A 471 12.93 -15.56 4.58
CA PRO A 471 12.85 -14.22 3.96
C PRO A 471 14.19 -13.65 3.45
N VAL A 472 15.32 -14.28 3.80
CA VAL A 472 16.67 -13.97 3.33
C VAL A 472 16.86 -14.25 1.83
N ASP A 473 16.11 -15.21 1.26
CA ASP A 473 16.26 -15.62 -0.14
C ASP A 473 15.45 -14.74 -1.13
N PHE A 474 14.53 -13.92 -0.62
CA PHE A 474 13.64 -13.07 -1.41
C PHE A 474 13.57 -11.64 -0.83
N PRO A 475 14.67 -10.87 -0.90
CA PRO A 475 14.79 -9.56 -0.24
C PRO A 475 13.81 -8.50 -0.76
N HIS A 476 13.19 -8.74 -1.91
CA HIS A 476 12.25 -7.82 -2.57
C HIS A 476 10.79 -8.26 -2.49
N ALA A 477 10.51 -9.46 -1.97
CA ALA A 477 9.17 -9.98 -1.85
C ALA A 477 8.50 -9.51 -0.56
N LYS A 478 7.21 -9.15 -0.63
CA LYS A 478 6.44 -8.86 0.58
C LYS A 478 6.19 -10.17 1.36
N PRO A 479 6.30 -10.16 2.71
CA PRO A 479 6.05 -11.35 3.52
C PRO A 479 4.65 -11.95 3.34
N GLU A 480 3.66 -11.13 2.99
CA GLU A 480 2.28 -11.55 2.71
C GLU A 480 2.18 -12.30 1.38
N THR A 481 2.80 -11.78 0.32
CA THR A 481 2.85 -12.40 -1.01
C THR A 481 3.53 -13.77 -0.93
N LEU A 482 4.68 -13.87 -0.22
CA LEU A 482 5.35 -15.15 0.01
C LEU A 482 4.47 -16.15 0.78
N ARG A 483 3.74 -15.69 1.81
CA ARG A 483 2.82 -16.56 2.57
C ARG A 483 1.67 -17.07 1.70
N ARG A 484 1.08 -16.20 0.87
CA ARG A 484 0.02 -16.55 -0.09
C ARG A 484 0.51 -17.58 -1.10
N THR A 485 1.67 -17.34 -1.72
CA THR A 485 2.30 -18.26 -2.68
C THR A 485 2.57 -19.62 -2.05
N ARG A 486 3.08 -19.66 -0.81
CA ARG A 486 3.28 -20.93 -0.08
C ARG A 486 1.98 -21.69 0.15
N ALA A 487 0.91 -21.00 0.55
CA ALA A 487 -0.39 -21.62 0.76
C ALA A 487 -0.92 -22.24 -0.55
N ILE A 488 -0.88 -21.49 -1.65
CA ILE A 488 -1.30 -21.96 -2.98
C ILE A 488 -0.49 -23.19 -3.40
N LEU A 489 0.84 -23.11 -3.37
CA LEU A 489 1.69 -24.24 -3.80
C LEU A 489 1.54 -25.47 -2.90
N HIS A 490 1.27 -25.27 -1.62
CA HIS A 490 0.98 -26.36 -0.70
C HIS A 490 -0.35 -27.06 -1.04
N GLU A 491 -1.42 -26.31 -1.30
CA GLU A 491 -2.72 -26.86 -1.73
C GLU A 491 -2.59 -27.63 -3.05
N LEU A 492 -1.91 -27.06 -4.05
CA LEU A 492 -1.67 -27.73 -5.33
C LEU A 492 -0.90 -29.04 -5.16
N LYS A 493 0.14 -29.05 -4.32
CA LYS A 493 0.90 -30.28 -4.02
C LYS A 493 0.07 -31.31 -3.28
N GLN A 494 -0.87 -30.89 -2.44
CA GLN A 494 -1.80 -31.81 -1.79
C GLN A 494 -2.72 -32.50 -2.80
N GLU A 495 -3.24 -31.78 -3.80
CA GLU A 495 -4.05 -32.38 -4.86
C GLU A 495 -3.25 -33.41 -5.67
N VAL A 496 -2.01 -33.05 -6.04
CA VAL A 496 -1.09 -33.99 -6.70
C VAL A 496 -0.85 -35.25 -5.86
N ASN A 497 -0.60 -35.09 -4.56
CA ASN A 497 -0.38 -36.22 -3.65
C ASN A 497 -1.62 -37.11 -3.47
N LYS A 498 -2.83 -36.54 -3.65
CA LYS A 498 -4.10 -37.30 -3.66
C LYS A 498 -4.38 -37.97 -5.01
N GLY A 499 -3.55 -37.72 -6.03
CA GLY A 499 -3.78 -38.19 -7.40
C GLY A 499 -4.89 -37.43 -8.12
N ILE A 500 -5.22 -36.22 -7.65
CA ILE A 500 -6.19 -35.33 -8.28
C ILE A 500 -5.44 -34.37 -9.22
N PRO A 501 -5.83 -34.27 -10.49
CA PRO A 501 -5.11 -33.43 -11.44
C PRO A 501 -5.34 -31.95 -11.14
N ILE A 502 -4.28 -31.15 -11.24
CA ILE A 502 -4.37 -29.69 -11.14
C ILE A 502 -5.02 -29.13 -12.41
N ILE A 503 -6.06 -28.34 -12.26
CA ILE A 503 -6.77 -27.67 -13.35
C ILE A 503 -6.56 -26.17 -13.27
N GLY A 504 -5.84 -25.63 -14.26
CA GLY A 504 -5.76 -24.19 -14.51
C GLY A 504 -6.77 -23.78 -15.59
N ALA A 505 -7.38 -22.61 -15.45
CA ALA A 505 -8.32 -22.07 -16.44
C ALA A 505 -7.96 -20.65 -16.89
N GLY A 506 -8.18 -20.35 -18.18
CA GLY A 506 -8.11 -18.99 -18.70
C GLY A 506 -9.49 -18.36 -18.78
N ALA A 507 -9.70 -17.24 -18.08
CA ALA A 507 -10.95 -16.50 -18.08
C ALA A 507 -10.83 -15.17 -18.84
N GLY A 508 -11.72 -14.98 -19.82
CA GLY A 508 -11.88 -13.77 -20.60
C GLY A 508 -12.91 -12.79 -20.07
N THR A 509 -13.77 -13.23 -19.14
CA THR A 509 -14.85 -12.43 -18.54
C THR A 509 -15.07 -12.81 -17.08
N GLY A 510 -15.71 -11.93 -16.30
CA GLY A 510 -16.09 -12.22 -14.92
C GLY A 510 -17.03 -13.42 -14.76
N ILE A 511 -17.94 -13.66 -15.72
CA ILE A 511 -18.83 -14.83 -15.66
C ILE A 511 -18.07 -16.14 -15.90
N SER A 512 -17.09 -16.17 -16.81
CA SER A 512 -16.20 -17.32 -16.99
C SER A 512 -15.52 -17.65 -15.66
N ALA A 513 -14.81 -16.67 -15.08
CA ALA A 513 -14.06 -16.86 -13.84
C ALA A 513 -14.92 -17.32 -12.66
N LYS A 514 -16.12 -16.74 -12.52
CA LYS A 514 -17.07 -17.10 -11.45
C LYS A 514 -17.53 -18.56 -11.55
N PHE A 515 -17.80 -19.05 -12.76
CA PHE A 515 -18.25 -20.43 -12.95
C PHE A 515 -17.10 -21.44 -13.03
N GLU A 516 -15.91 -21.01 -13.42
CA GLU A 516 -14.68 -21.80 -13.25
C GLU A 516 -14.40 -22.04 -11.76
N GLU A 517 -14.49 -21.01 -10.92
CA GLU A 517 -14.40 -21.15 -9.46
C GLU A 517 -15.49 -22.08 -8.90
N ALA A 518 -16.74 -21.91 -9.35
CA ALA A 518 -17.83 -22.79 -8.94
C ALA A 518 -17.61 -24.27 -9.37
N GLY A 519 -16.87 -24.48 -10.47
CA GLY A 519 -16.49 -25.79 -10.97
C GLY A 519 -15.30 -26.42 -10.24
N GLY A 520 -14.65 -25.69 -9.32
CA GLY A 520 -13.51 -26.18 -8.55
C GLY A 520 -12.18 -26.10 -9.28
N VAL A 521 -11.99 -25.10 -10.14
CA VAL A 521 -10.67 -24.81 -10.73
C VAL A 521 -9.64 -24.46 -9.65
N ASP A 522 -8.39 -24.86 -9.84
CA ASP A 522 -7.30 -24.58 -8.89
C ASP A 522 -6.64 -23.22 -9.11
N LEU A 523 -6.57 -22.76 -10.36
CA LEU A 523 -5.91 -21.52 -10.76
C LEU A 523 -6.66 -20.86 -11.92
N ILE A 524 -6.83 -19.54 -11.90
CA ILE A 524 -7.38 -18.76 -13.02
C ILE A 524 -6.30 -17.84 -13.58
N VAL A 525 -6.18 -17.68 -14.90
CA VAL A 525 -5.35 -16.64 -15.54
C VAL A 525 -6.19 -15.71 -16.42
N LEU A 526 -5.83 -14.43 -16.39
CA LEU A 526 -6.45 -13.38 -17.20
C LEU A 526 -5.47 -12.85 -18.23
N TYR A 527 -5.90 -12.72 -19.48
CA TYR A 527 -5.17 -12.03 -20.52
C TYR A 527 -6.07 -11.69 -21.71
N ASN A 528 -5.56 -10.81 -22.58
CA ASN A 528 -6.27 -10.27 -23.73
C ASN A 528 -6.90 -11.35 -24.64
N SER A 529 -6.23 -12.47 -24.90
CA SER A 529 -6.78 -13.56 -25.73
C SER A 529 -8.01 -14.21 -25.12
N GLY A 530 -8.16 -14.26 -23.79
CA GLY A 530 -9.42 -14.67 -23.16
C GLY A 530 -10.56 -13.74 -23.54
N ARG A 531 -10.36 -12.43 -23.30
CA ARG A 531 -11.35 -11.41 -23.65
C ARG A 531 -11.70 -11.44 -25.15
N PHE A 532 -10.70 -11.60 -26.01
CA PHE A 532 -10.91 -11.66 -27.46
C PHE A 532 -11.65 -12.91 -27.92
N ARG A 533 -11.39 -14.08 -27.32
CA ARG A 533 -12.17 -15.30 -27.56
C ARG A 533 -13.63 -15.10 -27.19
N MET A 534 -13.89 -14.51 -26.03
CA MET A 534 -15.23 -14.22 -25.57
C MET A 534 -15.94 -13.12 -26.38
N ALA A 535 -15.17 -12.32 -27.13
CA ALA A 535 -15.67 -11.42 -28.18
C ALA A 535 -15.85 -12.10 -29.56
N GLY A 536 -15.70 -13.43 -29.65
CA GLY A 536 -15.85 -14.19 -30.90
C GLY A 536 -14.68 -14.00 -31.87
N ARG A 537 -13.45 -13.87 -31.37
CA ARG A 537 -12.22 -13.82 -32.18
C ARG A 537 -11.32 -15.03 -31.92
N GLY A 538 -10.39 -15.29 -32.83
CA GLY A 538 -9.41 -16.37 -32.67
C GLY A 538 -8.36 -16.07 -31.60
N SER A 539 -7.79 -17.11 -30.98
CA SER A 539 -6.81 -16.97 -29.89
C SER A 539 -5.56 -16.18 -30.28
N LEU A 540 -5.12 -16.25 -31.54
CA LEU A 540 -3.96 -15.48 -32.00
C LEU A 540 -4.19 -13.97 -32.07
N ALA A 541 -5.44 -13.50 -31.97
CA ALA A 541 -5.72 -12.06 -31.96
C ALA A 541 -5.00 -11.34 -30.81
N GLY A 542 -4.72 -12.01 -29.69
CA GLY A 542 -3.99 -11.40 -28.59
C GLY A 542 -2.48 -11.26 -28.82
N LEU A 543 -1.93 -11.87 -29.88
CA LEU A 543 -0.52 -11.73 -30.25
C LEU A 543 -0.31 -10.62 -31.31
N LEU A 544 -1.40 -10.07 -31.85
CA LEU A 544 -1.38 -9.08 -32.91
C LEU A 544 -1.60 -7.68 -32.34
N PRO A 545 -1.24 -6.60 -33.08
CA PRO A 545 -1.31 -5.22 -32.59
C PRO A 545 -2.75 -4.66 -32.59
N PHE A 546 -3.68 -5.42 -32.00
CA PHE A 546 -5.07 -5.01 -31.84
C PHE A 546 -5.33 -4.32 -30.50
N ALA A 547 -4.50 -4.59 -29.49
CA ALA A 547 -4.51 -3.89 -28.21
C ALA A 547 -3.18 -4.07 -27.47
N ASP A 548 -2.90 -3.16 -26.53
CA ASP A 548 -1.88 -3.34 -25.50
C ASP A 548 -2.34 -4.44 -24.53
N ALA A 549 -1.68 -5.60 -24.59
CA ALA A 549 -2.02 -6.75 -23.77
C ALA A 549 -1.87 -6.49 -22.26
N ASN A 550 -0.84 -5.75 -21.87
CA ASN A 550 -0.56 -5.42 -20.47
C ASN A 550 -1.59 -4.41 -19.93
N ALA A 551 -2.09 -3.48 -20.74
CA ALA A 551 -3.20 -2.62 -20.34
C ALA A 551 -4.53 -3.38 -20.24
N VAL A 552 -4.79 -4.30 -21.17
CA VAL A 552 -6.02 -5.11 -21.17
C VAL A 552 -6.11 -5.98 -19.92
N VAL A 553 -5.02 -6.61 -19.46
CA VAL A 553 -5.07 -7.42 -18.23
C VAL A 553 -5.37 -6.58 -16.97
N LEU A 554 -4.87 -5.34 -16.90
CA LEU A 554 -5.21 -4.42 -15.81
C LEU A 554 -6.70 -4.05 -15.82
N ASP A 555 -7.26 -3.81 -17.00
CA ASP A 555 -8.68 -3.50 -17.16
C ASP A 555 -9.56 -4.70 -16.78
N MET A 556 -9.19 -5.90 -17.24
CA MET A 556 -9.87 -7.16 -16.90
C MET A 556 -9.87 -7.46 -15.40
N ALA A 557 -8.88 -6.97 -14.65
CA ALA A 557 -8.82 -7.17 -13.21
C ALA A 557 -10.08 -6.65 -12.49
N ASN A 558 -10.64 -5.53 -12.95
CA ASN A 558 -11.87 -4.94 -12.40
C ASN A 558 -13.12 -5.80 -12.65
N GLU A 559 -13.12 -6.61 -13.71
CA GLU A 559 -14.24 -7.50 -14.04
C GLU A 559 -14.18 -8.81 -13.26
N VAL A 560 -12.98 -9.29 -12.94
CA VAL A 560 -12.77 -10.66 -12.44
C VAL A 560 -12.44 -10.72 -10.95
N LEU A 561 -11.50 -9.91 -10.46
CA LEU A 561 -11.08 -9.98 -9.05
C LEU A 561 -12.24 -9.75 -8.07
N PRO A 562 -13.24 -8.88 -8.35
CA PRO A 562 -14.39 -8.73 -7.46
C PRO A 562 -15.34 -9.92 -7.41
N VAL A 563 -15.32 -10.82 -8.40
CA VAL A 563 -16.27 -11.94 -8.49
C VAL A 563 -15.68 -13.29 -8.08
N VAL A 564 -14.35 -13.46 -8.17
CA VAL A 564 -13.62 -14.64 -7.66
C VAL A 564 -13.33 -14.44 -6.17
N LYS A 565 -13.52 -15.49 -5.35
CA LYS A 565 -13.46 -15.36 -3.88
C LYS A 565 -12.34 -16.14 -3.21
N ARG A 566 -11.99 -17.30 -3.76
CA ARG A 566 -11.09 -18.28 -3.13
C ARG A 566 -9.95 -18.67 -4.05
N VAL A 567 -10.23 -18.78 -5.34
CA VAL A 567 -9.24 -19.26 -6.31
C VAL A 567 -8.19 -18.17 -6.60
N PRO A 568 -6.89 -18.51 -6.63
CA PRO A 568 -5.85 -17.57 -7.04
C PRO A 568 -6.00 -17.18 -8.51
N VAL A 569 -6.02 -15.86 -8.76
CA VAL A 569 -6.09 -15.27 -10.10
C VAL A 569 -4.70 -14.74 -10.49
N LEU A 570 -4.22 -15.15 -11.67
CA LEU A 570 -2.92 -14.80 -12.24
C LEU A 570 -3.08 -13.85 -13.43
N ALA A 571 -2.07 -13.02 -13.68
CA ALA A 571 -2.04 -12.12 -14.83
C ALA A 571 -1.17 -12.71 -15.95
N GLY A 572 -1.69 -12.74 -17.18
CA GLY A 572 -0.86 -12.92 -18.36
C GLY A 572 -0.13 -11.60 -18.69
N VAL A 573 1.19 -11.66 -18.72
CA VAL A 573 2.08 -10.53 -18.94
C VAL A 573 2.75 -10.66 -20.30
N CYS A 574 2.64 -9.62 -21.12
CA CYS A 574 3.44 -9.46 -22.34
C CYS A 574 4.84 -9.00 -21.95
N ALA A 575 5.78 -9.93 -21.78
CA ALA A 575 7.12 -9.63 -21.29
C ALA A 575 8.02 -8.94 -22.33
N THR A 576 7.68 -9.04 -23.61
CA THR A 576 8.41 -8.41 -24.72
C THR A 576 7.92 -6.99 -25.03
N ASP A 577 6.98 -6.44 -24.25
CA ASP A 577 6.47 -5.07 -24.39
C ASP A 577 7.61 -4.06 -24.15
N PRO A 578 8.12 -3.37 -25.19
CA PRO A 578 9.30 -2.51 -25.07
C PRO A 578 9.01 -1.21 -24.31
N PHE A 579 7.73 -0.90 -24.07
CA PHE A 579 7.30 0.32 -23.38
C PHE A 579 6.99 0.08 -21.90
N ARG A 580 7.10 -1.16 -21.41
CA ARG A 580 6.77 -1.51 -20.03
C ARG A 580 8.01 -1.76 -19.19
N ARG A 581 8.07 -1.08 -18.05
CA ARG A 581 9.07 -1.37 -17.00
C ARG A 581 8.58 -2.52 -16.12
N MET A 582 9.08 -3.74 -16.37
CA MET A 582 8.57 -4.96 -15.73
C MET A 582 8.58 -4.92 -14.21
N ASP A 583 9.61 -4.35 -13.57
CA ASP A 583 9.65 -4.25 -12.10
C ASP A 583 8.52 -3.41 -11.51
N TYR A 584 8.12 -2.34 -12.21
CA TYR A 584 7.01 -1.51 -11.80
C TYR A 584 5.67 -2.20 -12.08
N PHE A 585 5.56 -2.83 -13.24
CA PHE A 585 4.34 -3.53 -13.66
C PHE A 585 4.03 -4.72 -12.74
N LEU A 586 5.02 -5.53 -12.36
CA LEU A 586 4.82 -6.62 -11.40
C LEU A 586 4.35 -6.12 -10.03
N LYS A 587 4.88 -4.99 -9.54
CA LYS A 587 4.40 -4.35 -8.30
C LYS A 587 2.98 -3.81 -8.43
N GLN A 588 2.62 -3.29 -9.60
CA GLN A 588 1.26 -2.85 -9.89
C GLN A 588 0.28 -4.04 -9.86
N LEU A 589 0.64 -5.16 -10.49
CA LEU A 589 -0.16 -6.39 -10.45
C LEU A 589 -0.32 -6.92 -9.01
N GLU A 590 0.74 -6.85 -8.19
CA GLU A 590 0.70 -7.26 -6.79
C GLU A 590 -0.24 -6.37 -5.98
N ALA A 591 -0.18 -5.05 -6.19
CA ALA A 591 -1.05 -4.08 -5.51
C ALA A 591 -2.53 -4.24 -5.90
N ILE A 592 -2.81 -4.62 -7.15
CA ILE A 592 -4.16 -4.90 -7.64
C ILE A 592 -4.74 -6.18 -7.03
N GLY A 593 -3.89 -7.14 -6.64
CA GLY A 593 -4.29 -8.35 -5.93
C GLY A 593 -4.12 -9.66 -6.70
N PHE A 594 -3.45 -9.65 -7.84
CA PHE A 594 -3.07 -10.88 -8.54
C PHE A 594 -2.19 -11.77 -7.64
N ALA A 595 -2.34 -13.09 -7.76
CA ALA A 595 -1.59 -14.09 -7.00
C ALA A 595 -0.28 -14.50 -7.69
N GLY A 596 -0.18 -14.23 -8.99
CA GLY A 596 0.88 -14.77 -9.82
C GLY A 596 0.82 -14.26 -11.26
N VAL A 597 1.75 -14.76 -12.08
CA VAL A 597 1.87 -14.36 -13.48
C VAL A 597 2.14 -15.55 -14.41
N GLN A 598 1.77 -15.36 -15.69
CA GLN A 598 2.09 -16.23 -16.82
C GLN A 598 2.64 -15.37 -17.97
N ASN A 599 3.59 -15.89 -18.76
CA ASN A 599 4.09 -15.23 -19.97
C ASN A 599 3.07 -15.35 -21.11
N PHE A 600 2.12 -14.43 -21.16
CA PHE A 600 1.16 -14.38 -22.26
C PHE A 600 0.72 -12.94 -22.52
N PRO A 601 0.72 -12.46 -23.78
CA PRO A 601 1.15 -13.12 -25.03
C PRO A 601 2.62 -13.55 -25.01
N THR A 602 2.91 -14.65 -25.72
CA THR A 602 4.26 -15.25 -25.78
C THR A 602 4.74 -15.38 -27.21
N VAL A 603 6.01 -15.09 -27.44
CA VAL A 603 6.67 -15.31 -28.74
C VAL A 603 6.92 -16.78 -29.03
N GLY A 604 6.76 -17.66 -28.04
CA GLY A 604 6.76 -19.11 -28.19
C GLY A 604 5.75 -19.65 -29.23
N LEU A 605 4.71 -18.87 -29.53
CA LEU A 605 3.70 -19.19 -30.54
C LEU A 605 4.04 -18.70 -31.96
N PHE A 606 5.11 -17.93 -32.14
CA PHE A 606 5.64 -17.58 -33.46
C PHE A 606 6.72 -18.58 -33.88
N ASP A 607 6.81 -18.86 -35.19
CA ASP A 607 7.80 -19.74 -35.78
C ASP A 607 8.48 -19.11 -37.03
N GLY A 608 9.37 -19.89 -37.65
CA GLY A 608 10.06 -19.53 -38.89
C GLY A 608 10.89 -18.25 -38.81
N ASN A 609 11.05 -17.60 -39.96
CA ASN A 609 11.82 -16.36 -40.08
C ASN A 609 11.24 -15.22 -39.23
N PHE A 610 9.93 -15.20 -38.98
CA PHE A 610 9.31 -14.16 -38.16
C PHE A 610 9.73 -14.28 -36.69
N ARG A 611 9.70 -15.49 -36.12
CA ARG A 611 10.23 -15.73 -34.77
C ARG A 611 11.71 -15.37 -34.67
N GLN A 612 12.51 -15.78 -35.65
CA GLN A 612 13.94 -15.47 -35.66
C GLN A 612 14.17 -13.95 -35.64
N ASN A 613 13.45 -13.18 -36.45
CA ASN A 613 13.57 -11.72 -36.45
C ASN A 613 13.16 -11.10 -35.09
N LEU A 614 12.16 -11.64 -34.40
CA LEU A 614 11.79 -11.16 -33.06
C LEU A 614 12.91 -11.39 -32.05
N GLU A 615 13.54 -12.57 -32.06
CA GLU A 615 14.69 -12.89 -31.22
C GLU A 615 15.86 -11.93 -31.50
N GLU A 616 16.20 -11.73 -32.78
CA GLU A 616 17.33 -10.89 -33.21
C GLU A 616 17.12 -9.39 -32.94
N THR A 617 15.87 -8.94 -32.83
CA THR A 617 15.51 -7.52 -32.63
C THR A 617 15.11 -7.18 -31.20
N GLY A 618 15.39 -8.06 -30.23
CA GLY A 618 15.17 -7.78 -28.81
C GLY A 618 13.74 -7.97 -28.32
N MET A 619 12.93 -8.78 -29.02
CA MET A 619 11.61 -9.26 -28.59
C MET A 619 11.62 -10.78 -28.41
N GLY A 620 12.73 -11.31 -27.90
CA GLY A 620 12.97 -12.74 -27.76
C GLY A 620 12.35 -13.37 -26.53
N TYR A 621 12.25 -14.70 -26.52
CA TYR A 621 11.70 -15.47 -25.40
C TYR A 621 12.53 -15.34 -24.11
N SER A 622 13.81 -14.98 -24.22
CA SER A 622 14.65 -14.70 -23.05
C SER A 622 14.09 -13.58 -22.16
N LEU A 623 13.36 -12.62 -22.73
CA LEU A 623 12.67 -11.57 -21.95
C LEU A 623 11.50 -12.13 -21.14
N GLU A 624 10.81 -13.15 -21.65
CA GLU A 624 9.77 -13.87 -20.92
C GLU A 624 10.36 -14.64 -19.73
N VAL A 625 11.50 -15.31 -19.94
CA VAL A 625 12.25 -16.00 -18.87
C VAL A 625 12.69 -15.01 -17.79
N GLU A 626 13.22 -13.86 -18.18
CA GLU A 626 13.64 -12.79 -17.26
C GLU A 626 12.45 -12.21 -16.47
N MET A 627 11.29 -12.03 -17.12
CA MET A 627 10.07 -11.59 -16.43
C MET A 627 9.62 -12.61 -15.38
N ILE A 628 9.66 -13.91 -15.69
CA ILE A 628 9.35 -14.98 -14.72
C ILE A 628 10.36 -14.98 -13.57
N HIS A 629 11.64 -14.79 -13.85
CA HIS A 629 12.65 -14.67 -12.80
C HIS A 629 12.37 -13.51 -11.83
N ARG A 630 12.01 -12.35 -12.38
CA ARG A 630 11.62 -11.18 -11.58
C ARG A 630 10.36 -11.43 -10.77
N ALA A 631 9.35 -12.07 -11.36
CA ALA A 631 8.10 -12.40 -10.69
C ALA A 631 8.34 -13.38 -9.52
N HIS A 632 9.18 -14.40 -9.72
CA HIS A 632 9.62 -15.31 -8.67
C HIS A 632 10.30 -14.54 -7.53
N ASN A 633 11.21 -13.60 -7.85
CA ASN A 633 11.95 -12.82 -6.85
C ASN A 633 11.07 -11.87 -6.00
N VAL A 634 9.92 -11.44 -6.51
CA VAL A 634 8.92 -10.66 -5.73
C VAL A 634 7.89 -11.55 -5.04
N GLY A 635 7.99 -12.87 -5.18
CA GLY A 635 7.21 -13.86 -4.44
C GLY A 635 5.90 -14.29 -5.09
N PHE A 636 5.68 -13.98 -6.37
CA PHE A 636 4.49 -14.45 -7.10
C PHE A 636 4.54 -15.96 -7.37
N VAL A 637 3.35 -16.57 -7.48
CA VAL A 637 3.22 -17.87 -8.17
C VAL A 637 3.51 -17.66 -9.66
N THR A 638 4.34 -18.50 -10.25
CA THR A 638 4.77 -18.39 -11.65
C THR A 638 4.37 -19.63 -12.45
N THR A 639 3.64 -19.43 -13.56
CA THR A 639 3.05 -20.52 -14.35
C THR A 639 3.34 -20.45 -15.86
N PRO A 640 4.61 -20.26 -16.29
CA PRO A 640 4.91 -20.00 -17.69
C PRO A 640 4.59 -21.14 -18.66
N TYR A 641 4.28 -20.77 -19.90
CA TYR A 641 4.28 -21.66 -21.05
C TYR A 641 5.70 -21.91 -21.56
N ALA A 642 6.01 -23.17 -21.85
CA ALA A 642 7.21 -23.60 -22.57
C ALA A 642 6.82 -24.50 -23.75
N PHE A 643 7.52 -24.37 -24.88
CA PHE A 643 7.20 -25.04 -26.14
C PHE A 643 8.20 -26.13 -26.50
N ASN A 644 9.36 -26.15 -25.84
CA ASN A 644 10.41 -27.14 -26.01
C ASN A 644 11.23 -27.34 -24.72
N GLN A 645 12.18 -28.27 -24.75
CA GLN A 645 13.00 -28.65 -23.60
C GLN A 645 13.91 -27.52 -23.11
N GLU A 646 14.46 -26.73 -24.03
CA GLU A 646 15.39 -25.63 -23.72
C GLU A 646 14.66 -24.51 -22.96
N GLU A 647 13.48 -24.14 -23.45
CA GLU A 647 12.60 -23.17 -22.78
C GLU A 647 12.13 -23.68 -21.41
N ALA A 648 11.83 -24.98 -21.29
CA ALA A 648 11.46 -25.60 -20.02
C ALA A 648 12.59 -25.53 -18.98
N VAL A 649 13.82 -25.83 -19.40
CA VAL A 649 15.02 -25.69 -18.56
C VAL A 649 15.23 -24.24 -18.16
N ALA A 650 15.05 -23.29 -19.08
CA ALA A 650 15.22 -21.87 -18.81
C ALA A 650 14.19 -21.37 -17.78
N MET A 651 12.91 -21.71 -17.95
CA MET A 651 11.85 -21.34 -17.02
C MET A 651 12.03 -21.98 -15.64
N ALA A 652 12.44 -23.25 -15.58
CA ALA A 652 12.75 -23.92 -14.31
C ALA A 652 13.92 -23.24 -13.58
N LYS A 653 14.97 -22.84 -14.29
CA LYS A 653 16.11 -22.08 -13.73
C LYS A 653 15.70 -20.68 -13.26
N ALA A 654 14.75 -20.05 -13.95
CA ALA A 654 14.22 -18.74 -13.56
C ALA A 654 13.46 -18.78 -12.22
N GLY A 655 13.02 -19.98 -11.79
CA GLY A 655 12.26 -20.17 -10.56
C GLY A 655 10.77 -20.44 -10.80
N ALA A 656 10.39 -20.90 -12.00
CA ALA A 656 9.01 -21.28 -12.29
C ALA A 656 8.49 -22.31 -11.28
N ASP A 657 7.32 -22.04 -10.69
CA ASP A 657 6.64 -22.96 -9.78
C ASP A 657 5.89 -24.05 -10.56
N ILE A 658 5.30 -23.65 -11.69
CA ILE A 658 4.57 -24.51 -12.61
C ILE A 658 5.07 -24.26 -14.03
N ILE A 659 5.34 -25.31 -14.81
CA ILE A 659 5.57 -25.20 -16.25
C ILE A 659 4.39 -25.78 -17.01
N VAL A 660 3.87 -25.02 -17.96
CA VAL A 660 2.78 -25.46 -18.84
C VAL A 660 3.36 -25.84 -20.21
N ALA A 661 3.44 -27.14 -20.48
CA ALA A 661 3.90 -27.69 -21.75
C ALA A 661 2.87 -27.38 -22.86
N HIS A 662 3.22 -26.44 -23.75
CA HIS A 662 2.29 -25.85 -24.71
C HIS A 662 2.44 -26.48 -26.11
N MET A 663 1.43 -27.23 -26.57
CA MET A 663 1.45 -27.99 -27.84
C MET A 663 0.98 -27.20 -29.08
N GLY A 664 0.76 -25.90 -28.91
CA GLY A 664 0.36 -24.96 -29.96
C GLY A 664 -1.12 -24.61 -29.88
N LEU A 665 -1.69 -24.02 -30.93
CA LEU A 665 -3.09 -23.58 -30.93
C LEU A 665 -4.06 -24.77 -30.84
N THR A 666 -5.11 -24.62 -30.03
CA THR A 666 -6.18 -25.62 -29.92
C THR A 666 -6.98 -25.72 -31.23
N THR A 667 -7.23 -26.93 -31.71
CA THR A 667 -7.87 -27.17 -33.03
C THR A 667 -9.39 -27.21 -33.02
N SER A 668 -10.04 -27.30 -31.87
CA SER A 668 -11.49 -27.50 -31.76
C SER A 668 -12.31 -26.20 -31.86
N GLY A 669 -13.59 -26.35 -32.22
CA GLY A 669 -14.57 -25.26 -32.30
C GLY A 669 -14.66 -24.57 -33.67
N SER A 670 -15.48 -23.53 -33.74
CA SER A 670 -15.76 -22.79 -34.99
C SER A 670 -14.58 -21.93 -35.50
N ILE A 671 -13.62 -21.62 -34.62
CA ILE A 671 -12.45 -20.74 -34.87
C ILE A 671 -11.13 -21.44 -34.46
N GLY A 672 -11.07 -22.78 -34.52
CA GLY A 672 -9.86 -23.56 -34.18
C GLY A 672 -8.83 -23.64 -35.31
N ALA A 673 -7.56 -23.89 -34.96
CA ALA A 673 -6.49 -24.09 -35.96
C ALA A 673 -6.64 -25.45 -36.69
N LYS A 674 -6.25 -25.53 -37.96
CA LYS A 674 -6.34 -26.78 -38.78
C LYS A 674 -5.04 -27.59 -38.84
N THR A 675 -3.94 -27.01 -38.36
CA THR A 675 -2.57 -27.57 -38.43
C THR A 675 -2.09 -27.89 -37.02
N THR A 676 -2.06 -29.17 -36.64
CA THR A 676 -1.48 -29.59 -35.35
C THR A 676 -0.79 -30.94 -35.43
N VAL A 677 0.10 -31.15 -34.46
CA VAL A 677 0.61 -32.47 -34.08
C VAL A 677 -0.52 -33.41 -33.69
N THR A 678 -0.27 -34.72 -33.78
CA THR A 678 -1.21 -35.73 -33.30
C THR A 678 -1.24 -35.77 -31.77
N LEU A 679 -2.26 -36.42 -31.20
CA LEU A 679 -2.36 -36.59 -29.76
C LEU A 679 -1.22 -37.48 -29.22
N ASP A 680 -0.81 -38.50 -29.97
CA ASP A 680 0.34 -39.35 -29.63
C ASP A 680 1.67 -38.58 -29.68
N ASP A 681 1.88 -37.75 -30.70
CA ASP A 681 3.07 -36.88 -30.76
C ASP A 681 3.10 -35.89 -29.59
N SER A 682 1.92 -35.45 -29.13
CA SER A 682 1.79 -34.56 -27.98
C SER A 682 2.24 -35.25 -26.69
N VAL A 683 2.01 -36.56 -26.52
CA VAL A 683 2.53 -37.34 -25.37
C VAL A 683 4.06 -37.24 -25.32
N VAL A 684 4.73 -37.49 -26.45
CA VAL A 684 6.20 -37.48 -26.53
C VAL A 684 6.74 -36.09 -26.20
N ARG A 685 6.15 -35.03 -26.76
CA ARG A 685 6.60 -33.66 -26.55
C ARG A 685 6.35 -33.16 -25.13
N VAL A 686 5.17 -33.44 -24.57
CA VAL A 686 4.84 -33.09 -23.17
C VAL A 686 5.79 -33.81 -22.23
N GLN A 687 6.06 -35.11 -22.43
CA GLN A 687 7.02 -35.85 -21.61
C GLN A 687 8.42 -35.24 -21.68
N ALA A 688 8.90 -34.92 -22.88
CA ALA A 688 10.22 -34.32 -23.07
C ALA A 688 10.38 -32.98 -22.33
N ILE A 689 9.35 -32.13 -22.35
CA ILE A 689 9.31 -30.86 -21.61
C ILE A 689 9.26 -31.11 -20.10
N ALA A 690 8.44 -32.06 -19.65
CA ALA A 690 8.31 -32.43 -18.24
C ALA A 690 9.64 -32.95 -17.68
N ASP A 691 10.29 -33.88 -18.37
CA ASP A 691 11.59 -34.44 -17.98
C ASP A 691 12.68 -33.35 -17.89
N ALA A 692 12.69 -32.43 -18.86
CA ALA A 692 13.63 -31.32 -18.89
C ALA A 692 13.44 -30.35 -17.71
N ALA A 693 12.19 -30.03 -17.37
CA ALA A 693 11.83 -29.21 -16.21
C ALA A 693 12.20 -29.88 -14.88
N VAL A 694 11.80 -31.14 -14.71
CA VAL A 694 12.06 -31.95 -13.50
C VAL A 694 13.55 -32.18 -13.30
N GLY A 695 14.32 -32.32 -14.39
CA GLY A 695 15.78 -32.43 -14.33
C GLY A 695 16.47 -31.20 -13.73
N VAL A 696 15.85 -30.03 -13.76
CA VAL A 696 16.34 -28.81 -13.10
C VAL A 696 15.77 -28.66 -11.69
N ASN A 697 14.45 -28.86 -11.53
CA ASN A 697 13.76 -28.75 -10.25
C ASN A 697 12.84 -29.96 -10.05
N PRO A 698 13.23 -30.95 -9.21
CA PRO A 698 12.42 -32.14 -8.97
C PRO A 698 11.04 -31.87 -8.35
N ASN A 699 10.83 -30.69 -7.77
CA ASN A 699 9.59 -30.30 -7.11
C ASN A 699 8.66 -29.45 -8.00
N ILE A 700 9.02 -29.24 -9.27
CA ILE A 700 8.25 -28.40 -10.19
C ILE A 700 6.95 -29.10 -10.59
N ILE A 701 5.86 -28.33 -10.64
CA ILE A 701 4.58 -28.84 -11.16
C ILE A 701 4.61 -28.66 -12.67
N VAL A 702 4.08 -29.64 -13.40
CA VAL A 702 4.01 -29.62 -14.87
C VAL A 702 2.59 -29.87 -15.31
N LEU A 703 2.05 -28.98 -16.14
CA LEU A 703 0.72 -29.11 -16.74
C LEU A 703 0.86 -29.20 -18.26
N CYS A 704 -0.15 -29.76 -18.94
CA CYS A 704 -0.21 -29.77 -20.40
C CYS A 704 -1.27 -28.80 -20.94
N HIS A 705 -1.06 -28.28 -22.15
CA HIS A 705 -1.98 -27.34 -22.82
C HIS A 705 -1.87 -27.39 -24.34
N GLY A 706 -2.96 -27.09 -25.04
CA GLY A 706 -2.94 -26.69 -26.44
C GLY A 706 -2.89 -27.86 -27.44
N GLY A 707 -2.74 -27.51 -28.72
CA GLY A 707 -2.72 -28.46 -29.83
C GLY A 707 -3.99 -29.33 -29.87
N PRO A 708 -3.86 -30.67 -29.94
CA PRO A 708 -5.01 -31.58 -29.93
C PRO A 708 -5.65 -31.78 -28.54
N ILE A 709 -5.09 -31.20 -27.47
CA ILE A 709 -5.59 -31.37 -26.10
C ILE A 709 -6.76 -30.40 -25.85
N SER A 710 -7.91 -30.71 -26.44
CA SER A 710 -9.06 -29.80 -26.52
C SER A 710 -10.13 -29.95 -25.43
N GLY A 711 -10.05 -30.97 -24.60
CA GLY A 711 -11.05 -31.24 -23.56
C GLY A 711 -10.60 -32.29 -22.55
N PRO A 712 -11.51 -32.68 -21.63
CA PRO A 712 -11.18 -33.60 -20.53
C PRO A 712 -10.68 -34.97 -20.99
N ARG A 713 -11.22 -35.51 -22.10
CA ARG A 713 -10.82 -36.83 -22.61
C ARG A 713 -9.39 -36.83 -23.13
N GLU A 714 -9.01 -35.81 -23.89
CA GLU A 714 -7.66 -35.69 -24.42
C GLU A 714 -6.66 -35.37 -23.29
N ALA A 715 -7.05 -34.53 -22.33
CA ALA A 715 -6.24 -34.27 -21.14
C ALA A 715 -6.01 -35.55 -20.31
N GLU A 716 -7.06 -36.34 -20.07
CA GLU A 716 -6.96 -37.64 -19.37
C GLU A 716 -6.00 -38.60 -20.11
N PHE A 717 -6.09 -38.65 -21.45
CA PHE A 717 -5.18 -39.47 -22.25
C PHE A 717 -3.72 -39.07 -22.07
N ILE A 718 -3.40 -37.76 -22.12
CA ILE A 718 -2.04 -37.26 -21.90
C ILE A 718 -1.56 -37.62 -20.48
N LEU A 719 -2.37 -37.35 -19.46
CA LEU A 719 -2.00 -37.62 -18.06
C LEU A 719 -1.76 -39.10 -17.79
N LYS A 720 -2.53 -40.00 -18.41
CA LYS A 720 -2.33 -41.46 -18.29
C LYS A 720 -1.14 -41.97 -19.11
N SER A 721 -0.74 -41.23 -20.14
CA SER A 721 0.33 -41.64 -21.06
C SER A 721 1.68 -40.98 -20.77
N THR A 722 1.75 -40.11 -19.76
CA THR A 722 2.96 -39.42 -19.33
C THR A 722 3.27 -39.68 -17.85
N LYS A 723 4.48 -39.36 -17.42
CA LYS A 723 4.95 -39.42 -16.02
C LYS A 723 5.42 -38.04 -15.60
N GLY A 724 5.08 -37.63 -14.38
CA GLY A 724 5.46 -36.30 -13.86
C GLY A 724 4.69 -35.14 -14.51
N VAL A 725 3.57 -35.41 -15.17
CA VAL A 725 2.61 -34.40 -15.62
C VAL A 725 1.41 -34.47 -14.69
N HIS A 726 1.09 -33.34 -14.09
CA HIS A 726 0.28 -33.24 -12.89
C HIS A 726 -1.13 -32.71 -13.16
N GLY A 727 -1.42 -32.29 -14.40
CA GLY A 727 -2.71 -31.71 -14.72
C GLY A 727 -2.76 -31.02 -16.08
N PHE A 728 -3.77 -30.16 -16.23
CA PHE A 728 -4.13 -29.53 -17.49
C PHE A 728 -4.42 -28.04 -17.30
N TYR A 729 -4.00 -27.24 -18.28
CA TYR A 729 -4.34 -25.81 -18.35
C TYR A 729 -5.31 -25.59 -19.50
N GLY A 730 -6.56 -25.18 -19.22
CA GLY A 730 -7.60 -24.98 -20.22
C GLY A 730 -7.92 -23.51 -20.45
N ALA A 731 -7.76 -23.01 -21.67
CA ALA A 731 -8.18 -21.64 -22.02
C ALA A 731 -9.47 -21.69 -22.86
N SER A 732 -9.33 -21.89 -24.17
CA SER A 732 -10.50 -22.06 -25.05
C SER A 732 -11.41 -23.23 -24.64
N SER A 733 -10.84 -24.30 -24.10
CA SER A 733 -11.57 -25.49 -23.69
C SER A 733 -12.42 -25.28 -22.43
N MET A 734 -12.10 -24.27 -21.62
CA MET A 734 -12.80 -24.01 -20.35
C MET A 734 -13.96 -23.04 -20.52
N GLU A 735 -13.78 -21.96 -21.29
CA GLU A 735 -14.81 -20.93 -21.44
C GLU A 735 -15.48 -20.92 -22.82
N ARG A 736 -14.71 -20.90 -23.91
CA ARG A 736 -15.24 -20.59 -25.24
C ARG A 736 -16.12 -21.73 -25.75
N LEU A 737 -15.60 -22.95 -25.79
CA LEU A 737 -16.33 -24.09 -26.36
C LEU A 737 -17.63 -24.41 -25.57
N PRO A 738 -17.61 -24.44 -24.22
CA PRO A 738 -18.83 -24.65 -23.46
C PRO A 738 -19.87 -23.55 -23.70
N VAL A 739 -19.45 -22.27 -23.76
CA VAL A 739 -20.36 -21.14 -24.00
C VAL A 739 -20.94 -21.18 -25.42
N GLU A 740 -20.12 -21.46 -26.44
CA GLU A 740 -20.59 -21.63 -27.83
C GLU A 740 -21.69 -22.69 -27.92
N GLN A 741 -21.47 -23.85 -27.28
CA GLN A 741 -22.45 -24.94 -27.29
C GLN A 741 -23.72 -24.58 -26.52
N ALA A 742 -23.59 -24.01 -25.32
CA ALA A 742 -24.72 -23.66 -24.46
C ALA A 742 -25.63 -22.61 -25.13
N ILE A 743 -25.07 -21.49 -25.57
CA ILE A 743 -25.84 -20.43 -26.23
C ILE A 743 -26.53 -20.96 -27.49
N THR A 744 -25.80 -21.69 -28.34
CA THR A 744 -26.35 -22.23 -29.58
C THR A 744 -27.50 -23.19 -29.33
N THR A 745 -27.37 -24.07 -28.33
CA THR A 745 -28.38 -25.08 -28.01
C THR A 745 -29.63 -24.41 -27.45
N THR A 746 -29.50 -23.50 -26.49
CA THR A 746 -30.63 -22.76 -25.92
C THR A 746 -31.41 -21.98 -26.99
N VAL A 747 -30.71 -21.30 -27.91
CA VAL A 747 -31.37 -20.58 -29.01
C VAL A 747 -32.12 -21.54 -29.95
N LYS A 748 -31.53 -22.71 -30.26
CA LYS A 748 -32.22 -23.74 -31.06
C LYS A 748 -33.48 -24.24 -30.36
N GLU A 749 -33.45 -24.45 -29.06
CA GLU A 749 -34.62 -24.86 -28.27
C GLU A 749 -35.75 -23.83 -28.35
N TYR A 750 -35.45 -22.53 -28.19
CA TYR A 750 -36.44 -21.47 -28.39
C TYR A 750 -37.02 -21.46 -29.82
N LYS A 751 -36.19 -21.72 -30.83
CA LYS A 751 -36.63 -21.80 -32.24
C LYS A 751 -37.50 -23.02 -32.55
N CYS A 752 -37.46 -24.06 -31.71
CA CYS A 752 -38.32 -25.24 -31.83
C CYS A 752 -39.73 -25.01 -31.24
N ILE A 753 -39.99 -23.90 -30.55
CA ILE A 753 -41.33 -23.57 -30.03
C ILE A 753 -42.30 -23.42 -31.20
N SER A 754 -43.33 -24.28 -31.22
CA SER A 754 -44.42 -24.18 -32.19
C SER A 754 -45.44 -23.14 -31.72
N ILE A 755 -45.72 -22.14 -32.55
CA ILE A 755 -46.78 -21.15 -32.29
C ILE A 755 -48.07 -21.65 -32.95
N LYS A 756 -49.19 -21.52 -32.26
CA LYS A 756 -50.52 -21.80 -32.81
C LYS A 756 -50.76 -20.89 -34.01
N ARG A 757 -51.03 -21.45 -35.18
CA ARG A 757 -51.47 -20.70 -36.37
C ARG A 757 -52.98 -20.59 -36.31
N ASP A 758 -53.49 -19.36 -36.41
CA ASP A 758 -54.92 -19.07 -36.49
C ASP A 758 -55.55 -19.58 -37.80
#